data_AF-A0A5F2HXN5-F1
#
_entry.id   AF-A0A5F2HXN5-F1
#
_cell.length_a   1.000
_cell.length_b   1.000
_cell.length_c   1.000
_cell.angle_alpha   90.00
_cell.angle_beta   90.00
_cell.angle_gamma   90.00
#
_symmetry.space_group_name_H-M   'P 1'
#
loop_
_entity.id
_entity.type
_entity.pdbx_description
1 polymer ?
#
loop_
_entity_poly.entity_id
_entity_poly.type
_entity_poly.pdbx_seq_one_letter_code
_entity_poly.pdbx_strand_id
1 'polypeptide(L)'
;MTALYPVQDVFTRGEISPRLHSRASLDLYRAALAKCENFVSLPHGGIRARGGTYFVNEVKNSAKKTRGVPFIFSSDQAYCLEFGDQYIRVYAYGARVGTVEIASPYPEADLFELAYVQSADQMWITHRDYPPKVLTRSAHTTWTLTDFQFLDGPYDDITDTATTLTPADTGSLTPKMTSNTTPAGTASATAASADDYKMFDRDKTQHLGLSAGGDGFIQYRTAGGARRIVDAYWLTTSSKATQAYDYFTAWEIQGSNDAATWTTLDTRTGETGWGNGETRFYDFFNKSAFEYHRMVFSGGGGDDAANAISAELSFHVAADDQAPFDLTASGTAGINDGTGFQTSDVGRAIRLLGSDGVWRWAKITSRISTTVVKIVLYGHALPNTSPITRWRLGTFVPGKYVESGSLYEERLAFSRRFSIYASATGDFDNFALGEKDDDALEFVQAGGGQANDILWIADSDGALLIGTSGGIRALSGSGIDEALTPSSFKNRRSRTFGCARIRPVDAGQSFLYVTRSRRAIAELTQVQTSRYQSEDIGQISEHIPKQGVVELAYQTDPDPILWFPLDNGELGGYTHQPSQEVRGMHRHRFGGTFSGSDWAVVESAVVTPGQNGVDDIWLFVKRNIGGVTKRYIEVMQPPFEYGELEDALQVDCGLTYSGAPVNVVSGLGHLNGEKVDVLADGKVLRGLTVASGQLTLPAGATAAKWQVGLPFQAQADTLELDVGGRDGSLVGRRKKVAKAILSLLETDTTGLEVQSLLRGRWEAVRMPSIVAPDGRAKLYTGNVEVPIDDSWEGQGRVRIRHVNPTPCTIRAFTPVFEAEP
;
A
#
# COMPACT_ATOMS: atom_id res chain seq x y z
N MET A 1 61.28 -12.80 -8.29
CA MET A 1 59.88 -12.36 -8.45
C MET A 1 59.46 -11.73 -7.13
N THR A 2 58.87 -10.54 -7.18
CA THR A 2 58.44 -9.81 -5.98
C THR A 2 57.01 -10.26 -5.64
N ALA A 3 56.78 -10.72 -4.41
CA ALA A 3 55.45 -11.05 -3.94
C ALA A 3 54.67 -9.76 -3.62
N LEU A 4 53.44 -9.65 -4.11
CA LEU A 4 52.57 -8.48 -3.91
C LEU A 4 51.38 -8.86 -3.02
N TYR A 5 51.04 -7.98 -2.09
CA TYR A 5 50.01 -8.20 -1.04
C TYR A 5 48.93 -7.12 -1.10
N PRO A 6 48.16 -7.00 -2.19
CA PRO A 6 47.00 -6.12 -2.20
C PRO A 6 45.98 -6.54 -1.16
N VAL A 7 45.52 -5.59 -0.35
CA VAL A 7 44.36 -5.83 0.51
C VAL A 7 43.12 -5.36 -0.23
N GLN A 8 42.12 -6.24 -0.31
CA GLN A 8 40.74 -5.90 -0.66
C GLN A 8 39.91 -6.01 0.62
N ASP A 9 39.78 -4.89 1.31
CA ASP A 9 39.09 -4.73 2.60
C ASP A 9 37.66 -4.21 2.46
N VAL A 10 37.23 -3.89 1.24
CA VAL A 10 35.92 -3.29 0.97
C VAL A 10 35.26 -4.00 -0.22
N PHE A 11 33.98 -4.34 -0.07
CA PHE A 11 33.10 -4.97 -1.07
C PHE A 11 31.80 -4.19 -1.26
N THR A 12 31.78 -2.91 -0.89
CA THR A 12 30.59 -2.03 -0.85
C THR A 12 29.96 -1.75 -2.20
N ARG A 13 30.58 -2.17 -3.32
CA ARG A 13 30.02 -2.07 -4.67
C ARG A 13 29.34 -3.36 -5.16
N GLY A 14 29.45 -4.46 -4.41
CA GLY A 14 28.76 -5.72 -4.72
C GLY A 14 29.18 -6.33 -6.07
N GLU A 15 28.28 -7.10 -6.69
CA GLU A 15 28.45 -7.71 -8.01
C GLU A 15 28.33 -6.65 -9.12
N ILE A 16 29.37 -6.49 -9.94
CA ILE A 16 29.35 -5.58 -11.10
C ILE A 16 29.14 -6.32 -12.42
N SER A 17 28.80 -5.56 -13.45
CA SER A 17 28.53 -6.08 -14.77
C SER A 17 29.74 -6.75 -15.42
N PRO A 18 29.53 -7.86 -16.15
CA PRO A 18 30.54 -8.46 -17.01
C PRO A 18 31.22 -7.48 -17.97
N ARG A 19 30.54 -6.38 -18.34
CA ARG A 19 31.10 -5.33 -19.21
C ARG A 19 32.16 -4.48 -18.53
N LEU A 20 32.17 -4.44 -17.20
CA LEU A 20 33.11 -3.69 -16.37
C LEU A 20 34.26 -4.55 -15.84
N HIS A 21 34.28 -5.87 -16.09
CA HIS A 21 35.28 -6.82 -15.57
C HIS A 21 36.74 -6.51 -15.94
N SER A 22 37.00 -5.61 -16.88
CA SER A 22 38.35 -5.19 -17.28
C SER A 22 38.61 -3.69 -17.07
N ARG A 23 37.74 -2.98 -16.36
CA ARG A 23 37.86 -1.53 -16.06
C ARG A 23 38.58 -1.28 -14.74
N ALA A 24 39.76 -1.89 -14.58
CA ALA A 24 40.55 -1.85 -13.35
C ALA A 24 41.02 -0.45 -12.92
N SER A 25 40.97 0.54 -13.83
CA SER A 25 41.28 1.94 -13.53
C SER A 25 40.17 2.70 -12.80
N LEU A 26 38.96 2.13 -12.68
CA LEU A 26 37.87 2.77 -11.95
C LEU A 26 38.03 2.53 -10.44
N ASP A 27 37.82 3.56 -9.63
CA ASP A 27 37.96 3.47 -8.18
C ASP A 27 37.03 2.40 -7.58
N LEU A 28 35.80 2.29 -8.11
CA LEU A 28 34.81 1.30 -7.69
C LEU A 28 35.25 -0.15 -7.91
N TYR A 29 36.20 -0.39 -8.82
CA TYR A 29 36.61 -1.74 -9.23
C TYR A 29 37.25 -2.51 -8.08
N ARG A 30 38.00 -1.82 -7.20
CA ARG A 30 38.63 -2.44 -6.02
C ARG A 30 37.62 -2.81 -4.94
N ALA A 31 36.47 -2.14 -4.91
CA ALA A 31 35.40 -2.38 -3.95
C ALA A 31 34.30 -3.34 -4.48
N ALA A 32 34.54 -3.98 -5.63
CA ALA A 32 33.55 -4.76 -6.36
C ALA A 32 33.94 -6.24 -6.50
N LEU A 33 32.93 -7.05 -6.82
CA LEU A 33 33.03 -8.47 -7.10
C LEU A 33 32.54 -8.77 -8.52
N ALA A 34 33.10 -9.78 -9.16
CA ALA A 34 32.57 -10.32 -10.42
C ALA A 34 31.31 -11.17 -10.20
N LYS A 35 31.17 -11.73 -9.00
CA LYS A 35 30.01 -12.50 -8.55
C LYS A 35 29.78 -12.28 -7.06
N CYS A 36 28.55 -12.02 -6.65
CA CYS A 36 28.10 -11.93 -5.26
C CYS A 36 26.74 -12.68 -5.15
N GLU A 37 26.80 -14.00 -5.01
CA GLU A 37 25.63 -14.89 -4.96
C GLU A 37 25.42 -15.40 -3.53
N ASN A 38 24.22 -15.20 -2.97
CA ASN A 38 23.84 -15.53 -1.59
C ASN A 38 24.75 -14.90 -0.51
N PHE A 39 25.59 -13.95 -0.91
CA PHE A 39 26.29 -13.02 -0.03
C PHE A 39 25.59 -11.66 -0.09
N VAL A 40 25.64 -10.94 1.03
CA VAL A 40 25.18 -9.55 1.17
C VAL A 40 26.42 -8.70 1.44
N SER A 41 26.53 -7.56 0.74
CA SER A 41 27.55 -6.54 1.02
C SER A 41 27.17 -5.75 2.27
N LEU A 42 28.10 -5.63 3.21
CA LEU A 42 27.87 -4.95 4.48
C LEU A 42 28.27 -3.47 4.39
N PRO A 43 27.60 -2.57 5.13
CA PRO A 43 28.03 -1.18 5.31
C PRO A 43 29.51 -1.03 5.70
N HIS A 44 29.98 -1.93 6.56
CA HIS A 44 31.33 -1.94 7.12
C HIS A 44 32.42 -2.43 6.15
N GLY A 45 32.07 -2.76 4.90
CA GLY A 45 33.03 -3.19 3.88
C GLY A 45 33.03 -4.69 3.61
N GLY A 46 32.74 -5.54 4.61
CA GLY A 46 32.75 -6.99 4.45
C GLY A 46 31.59 -7.56 3.60
N ILE A 47 31.60 -8.88 3.42
CA ILE A 47 30.47 -9.66 2.89
C ILE A 47 30.05 -10.75 3.87
N ARG A 48 28.76 -11.04 3.92
CA ARG A 48 28.17 -12.05 4.81
C ARG A 48 27.17 -12.92 4.07
N ALA A 49 27.19 -14.23 4.31
CA ALA A 49 26.18 -15.13 3.76
C ALA A 49 24.80 -14.71 4.27
N ARG A 50 23.79 -14.64 3.38
CA ARG A 50 22.42 -14.32 3.79
C ARG A 50 21.91 -15.34 4.83
N GLY A 51 20.92 -14.93 5.62
CA GLY A 51 20.19 -15.87 6.47
C GLY A 51 19.47 -16.94 5.63
N GLY A 52 19.22 -18.10 6.26
CA GLY A 52 18.30 -19.10 5.73
C GLY A 52 16.85 -18.60 5.76
N THR A 53 15.92 -19.40 5.26
CA THR A 53 14.49 -19.11 5.31
C THR A 53 13.77 -20.17 6.13
N TYR A 54 12.91 -19.77 7.06
CA TYR A 54 12.04 -20.72 7.76
C TYR A 54 10.73 -20.89 7.02
N PHE A 55 10.23 -22.11 7.00
CA PHE A 55 8.93 -22.44 6.41
C PHE A 55 7.79 -21.99 7.33
N VAL A 56 6.87 -21.18 6.79
CA VAL A 56 5.65 -20.75 7.49
C VAL A 56 4.49 -21.66 7.14
N ASN A 57 4.14 -21.74 5.85
CA ASN A 57 3.01 -22.53 5.38
C ASN A 57 3.05 -22.76 3.85
N GLU A 58 2.29 -23.74 3.37
CA GLU A 58 1.94 -23.80 1.94
C GLU A 58 0.82 -22.80 1.64
N VAL A 59 0.92 -22.10 0.50
CA VAL A 59 -0.19 -21.26 0.02
C VAL A 59 -1.45 -22.12 -0.19
N LYS A 60 -2.64 -21.51 -0.21
CA LYS A 60 -3.89 -22.28 -0.35
C LYS A 60 -3.90 -23.23 -1.55
N ASN A 61 -3.40 -22.76 -2.69
CA ASN A 61 -3.37 -23.51 -3.92
C ASN A 61 -2.03 -23.33 -4.64
N SER A 62 -1.12 -24.29 -4.45
CA SER A 62 0.20 -24.29 -5.08
C SER A 62 0.18 -24.28 -6.61
N ALA A 63 -0.95 -24.54 -7.28
CA ALA A 63 -1.06 -24.41 -8.74
C ALA A 63 -1.15 -22.95 -9.20
N LYS A 64 -1.60 -22.04 -8.32
CA LYS A 64 -1.89 -20.63 -8.62
C LYS A 64 -0.83 -19.70 -8.02
N LYS A 65 -0.43 -18.67 -8.76
CA LYS A 65 0.46 -17.61 -8.27
C LYS A 65 -0.23 -16.82 -7.16
N THR A 66 0.55 -16.42 -6.16
CA THR A 66 0.11 -15.61 -5.03
C THR A 66 1.04 -14.42 -4.84
N ARG A 67 0.53 -13.34 -4.25
CA ARG A 67 1.27 -12.13 -3.94
C ARG A 67 1.19 -11.83 -2.44
N GLY A 68 2.31 -11.42 -1.86
CA GLY A 68 2.31 -10.87 -0.50
C GLY A 68 1.97 -9.38 -0.51
N VAL A 69 1.19 -8.92 0.46
CA VAL A 69 0.95 -7.48 0.69
C VAL A 69 1.12 -7.18 2.19
N PRO A 70 1.91 -6.17 2.58
CA PRO A 70 2.06 -5.80 4.00
C PRO A 70 0.81 -5.03 4.49
N PHE A 71 0.40 -5.31 5.71
CA PHE A 71 -0.56 -4.49 6.46
C PHE A 71 0.06 -4.16 7.82
N ILE A 72 0.40 -2.89 8.04
CA ILE A 72 1.14 -2.44 9.22
C ILE A 72 0.24 -1.52 10.03
N PHE A 73 -0.32 -2.04 11.12
CA PHE A 73 -1.09 -1.22 12.07
C PHE A 73 -0.14 -0.47 13.03
N SER A 74 0.91 -1.17 13.48
CA SER A 74 2.00 -0.62 14.30
C SER A 74 3.25 -1.49 14.15
N SER A 75 4.37 -1.09 14.78
CA SER A 75 5.59 -1.92 14.86
C SER A 75 5.36 -3.29 15.48
N ASP A 76 4.39 -3.41 16.40
CA ASP A 76 4.10 -4.64 17.13
C ASP A 76 3.01 -5.49 16.46
N GLN A 77 2.22 -4.87 15.58
CA GLN A 77 1.09 -5.47 14.90
C GLN A 77 1.21 -5.23 13.39
N ALA A 78 2.10 -6.01 12.78
CA ALA A 78 2.26 -6.10 11.36
C ALA A 78 1.82 -7.48 10.84
N TYR A 79 1.29 -7.49 9.62
CA TYR A 79 0.72 -8.68 8.99
C TYR A 79 1.23 -8.81 7.56
N CYS A 80 1.52 -10.03 7.14
CA CYS A 80 1.69 -10.39 5.74
C CYS A 80 0.37 -10.97 5.22
N LEU A 81 -0.21 -10.32 4.20
CA LEU A 81 -1.43 -10.77 3.55
C LEU A 81 -1.08 -11.62 2.32
N GLU A 82 -1.53 -12.87 2.30
CA GLU A 82 -1.49 -13.75 1.12
C GLU A 82 -2.69 -13.42 0.24
N PHE A 83 -2.46 -12.65 -0.83
CA PHE A 83 -3.42 -12.47 -1.91
C PHE A 83 -3.27 -13.64 -2.89
N GLY A 84 -4.33 -14.43 -3.03
CA GLY A 84 -4.41 -15.52 -4.00
C GLY A 84 -5.69 -15.44 -4.84
N ASP A 85 -5.87 -16.42 -5.73
CA ASP A 85 -7.00 -16.47 -6.68
C ASP A 85 -8.35 -16.42 -5.96
N GLN A 86 -8.95 -15.23 -5.91
CA GLN A 86 -10.22 -14.90 -5.25
C GLN A 86 -10.25 -15.07 -3.72
N TYR A 87 -9.10 -15.01 -3.04
CA TYR A 87 -9.05 -14.99 -1.57
C TYR A 87 -7.90 -14.15 -1.00
N ILE A 88 -8.03 -13.76 0.26
CA ILE A 88 -6.97 -13.16 1.08
C ILE A 88 -6.83 -13.98 2.37
N ARG A 89 -5.61 -14.37 2.73
CA ARG A 89 -5.29 -14.98 4.04
C ARG A 89 -4.32 -14.10 4.80
N VAL A 90 -4.35 -14.20 6.13
CA VAL A 90 -3.60 -13.32 7.02
C VAL A 90 -2.54 -14.12 7.77
N TYR A 91 -1.31 -13.61 7.77
CA TYR A 91 -0.17 -14.15 8.48
C TYR A 91 0.45 -13.06 9.37
N ALA A 92 0.93 -13.46 10.54
CA ALA A 92 1.67 -12.62 11.46
C ALA A 92 2.56 -13.52 12.33
N TYR A 93 3.65 -12.98 12.85
CA TYR A 93 4.50 -13.68 13.82
C TYR A 93 4.97 -15.07 13.33
N GLY A 94 5.26 -15.16 12.02
CA GLY A 94 5.69 -16.41 11.38
C GLY A 94 4.66 -17.52 11.26
N ALA A 95 3.37 -17.22 11.44
CA ALA A 95 2.31 -18.21 11.33
C ALA A 95 1.04 -17.64 10.70
N ARG A 96 0.13 -18.53 10.28
CA ARG A 96 -1.21 -18.13 9.84
C ARG A 96 -2.03 -17.65 11.02
N VAL A 97 -2.72 -16.52 10.87
CA VAL A 97 -3.63 -15.99 11.89
C VAL A 97 -4.92 -16.80 11.91
N GLY A 98 -4.97 -17.78 12.81
CA GLY A 98 -6.11 -18.69 12.95
C GLY A 98 -6.53 -19.32 11.61
N THR A 99 -7.83 -19.24 11.31
CA THR A 99 -8.41 -19.70 10.03
C THR A 99 -8.84 -18.54 9.14
N VAL A 100 -8.34 -17.32 9.37
CA VAL A 100 -8.78 -16.13 8.65
C VAL A 100 -8.59 -16.33 7.14
N GLU A 101 -9.67 -16.11 6.41
CA GLU A 101 -9.75 -16.14 4.95
C GLU A 101 -10.90 -15.25 4.52
N ILE A 102 -10.59 -14.28 3.66
CA ILE A 102 -11.55 -13.31 3.13
C ILE A 102 -11.75 -13.61 1.65
N ALA A 103 -13.00 -13.67 1.20
CA ALA A 103 -13.30 -13.76 -0.23
C ALA A 103 -12.89 -12.47 -0.94
N SER A 104 -12.22 -12.61 -2.08
CA SER A 104 -11.73 -11.48 -2.87
C SER A 104 -12.26 -11.58 -4.31
N PRO A 105 -12.55 -10.45 -4.99
CA PRO A 105 -12.96 -10.49 -6.40
C PRO A 105 -11.80 -10.72 -7.36
N TYR A 106 -10.54 -10.63 -6.90
CA TYR A 106 -9.37 -10.56 -7.78
C TYR A 106 -8.90 -11.97 -8.21
N PRO A 107 -8.84 -12.27 -9.51
CA PRO A 107 -8.26 -13.52 -10.01
C PRO A 107 -6.73 -13.46 -10.01
N GLU A 108 -6.09 -14.63 -10.14
CA GLU A 108 -4.62 -14.81 -10.19
C GLU A 108 -3.90 -13.79 -11.10
N ALA A 109 -4.48 -13.49 -12.27
CA ALA A 109 -3.85 -12.65 -13.29
C ALA A 109 -3.64 -11.20 -12.83
N ASP A 110 -4.47 -10.71 -11.91
CA ASP A 110 -4.54 -9.29 -11.58
C ASP A 110 -3.85 -8.95 -10.25
N LEU A 111 -3.41 -9.97 -9.49
CA LEU A 111 -2.86 -9.80 -8.14
C LEU A 111 -1.65 -8.85 -8.10
N PHE A 112 -0.77 -8.94 -9.11
CA PHE A 112 0.42 -8.08 -9.22
C PHE A 112 0.14 -6.70 -9.82
N GLU A 113 -1.09 -6.45 -10.30
CA GLU A 113 -1.53 -5.13 -10.74
C GLU A 113 -2.28 -4.35 -9.67
N LEU A 114 -2.64 -5.01 -8.56
CA LEU A 114 -3.28 -4.34 -7.43
C LEU A 114 -2.38 -3.25 -6.85
N ALA A 115 -2.92 -2.05 -6.72
CA ALA A 115 -2.33 -0.98 -5.93
C ALA A 115 -3.13 -0.87 -4.62
N TYR A 116 -2.46 -0.36 -3.58
CA TYR A 116 -3.07 -0.19 -2.28
C TYR A 116 -2.44 0.98 -1.54
N VAL A 117 -3.21 1.57 -0.63
CA VAL A 117 -2.76 2.50 0.40
C VAL A 117 -3.45 2.11 1.71
N GLN A 118 -2.75 2.26 2.83
CA GLN A 118 -3.27 1.89 4.14
C GLN A 118 -3.11 3.05 5.12
N SER A 119 -4.11 3.22 5.98
CA SER A 119 -4.07 4.07 7.17
C SER A 119 -4.73 3.34 8.31
N ALA A 120 -4.02 3.23 9.43
CA ALA A 120 -4.49 2.54 10.63
C ALA A 120 -5.12 1.17 10.31
N ASP A 121 -6.41 0.99 10.59
CA ASP A 121 -7.11 -0.28 10.41
C ASP A 121 -7.72 -0.49 9.00
N GLN A 122 -7.53 0.44 8.07
CA GLN A 122 -8.12 0.39 6.74
C GLN A 122 -7.07 0.41 5.62
N MET A 123 -7.25 -0.49 4.65
CA MET A 123 -6.48 -0.51 3.41
C MET A 123 -7.41 -0.36 2.21
N TRP A 124 -7.22 0.69 1.42
CA TRP A 124 -7.89 0.89 0.15
C TRP A 124 -7.12 0.17 -0.95
N ILE A 125 -7.80 -0.70 -1.70
CA ILE A 125 -7.24 -1.51 -2.78
C ILE A 125 -7.87 -1.06 -4.09
N THR A 126 -7.04 -0.73 -5.07
CA THR A 126 -7.47 -0.17 -6.37
C THR A 126 -6.95 -1.02 -7.54
N HIS A 127 -7.76 -1.09 -8.60
CA HIS A 127 -7.41 -1.74 -9.85
C HIS A 127 -8.23 -1.14 -11.00
N ARG A 128 -7.67 -1.07 -12.20
CA ARG A 128 -8.31 -0.45 -13.37
C ARG A 128 -9.65 -1.10 -13.77
N ASP A 129 -9.79 -2.39 -13.50
CA ASP A 129 -10.92 -3.23 -13.93
C ASP A 129 -11.87 -3.63 -12.78
N TYR A 130 -11.58 -3.24 -11.53
CA TYR A 130 -12.41 -3.60 -10.37
C TYR A 130 -12.83 -2.37 -9.56
N PRO A 131 -14.01 -2.37 -8.93
CA PRO A 131 -14.37 -1.33 -7.98
C PRO A 131 -13.35 -1.28 -6.84
N PRO A 132 -13.02 -0.08 -6.33
CA PRO A 132 -12.12 0.03 -5.19
C PRO A 132 -12.72 -0.68 -3.98
N LYS A 133 -11.88 -1.42 -3.26
CA LYS A 133 -12.29 -2.14 -2.05
C LYS A 133 -11.60 -1.56 -0.82
N VAL A 134 -12.24 -1.67 0.32
CA VAL A 134 -11.64 -1.37 1.64
C VAL A 134 -11.51 -2.67 2.40
N LEU A 135 -10.27 -3.06 2.72
CA LEU A 135 -9.97 -4.12 3.68
C LEU A 135 -9.85 -3.48 5.06
N THR A 136 -10.74 -3.85 5.98
CA THR A 136 -10.75 -3.34 7.37
C THR A 136 -10.38 -4.44 8.35
N ARG A 137 -9.42 -4.17 9.21
CA ARG A 137 -9.05 -4.98 10.38
C ARG A 137 -9.79 -4.45 11.62
N SER A 138 -10.72 -5.22 12.19
CA SER A 138 -11.38 -4.83 13.45
C SER A 138 -10.81 -5.55 14.67
N ALA A 139 -10.08 -6.64 14.46
CA ALA A 139 -9.34 -7.37 15.47
C ALA A 139 -8.24 -8.22 14.81
N HIS A 140 -7.37 -8.84 15.60
CA HIS A 140 -6.34 -9.76 15.09
C HIS A 140 -6.92 -10.83 14.15
N THR A 141 -8.09 -11.40 14.50
CA THR A 141 -8.77 -12.47 13.73
C THR A 141 -10.02 -12.01 12.97
N THR A 142 -10.36 -10.71 12.97
CA THR A 142 -11.59 -10.20 12.35
C THR A 142 -11.26 -9.19 11.26
N TRP A 143 -11.53 -9.57 10.01
CA TRP A 143 -11.19 -8.82 8.81
C TRP A 143 -12.40 -8.80 7.87
N THR A 144 -12.64 -7.67 7.22
CA THR A 144 -13.74 -7.49 6.28
C THR A 144 -13.27 -6.79 5.02
N LEU A 145 -13.81 -7.18 3.86
CA LEU A 145 -13.54 -6.55 2.57
C LEU A 145 -14.87 -6.04 1.99
N THR A 146 -15.00 -4.73 1.85
CA THR A 146 -16.23 -4.08 1.35
C THR A 146 -15.93 -3.20 0.14
N ASP A 147 -16.96 -2.88 -0.65
CA ASP A 147 -16.84 -1.84 -1.69
C ASP A 147 -16.61 -0.47 -1.05
N PHE A 148 -15.62 0.27 -1.54
CA PHE A 148 -15.44 1.67 -1.17
C PHE A 148 -16.60 2.50 -1.73
N GLN A 149 -17.22 3.30 -0.86
CA GLN A 149 -18.37 4.11 -1.22
C GLN A 149 -17.94 5.57 -1.36
N PHE A 150 -17.85 6.06 -2.60
CA PHE A 150 -17.81 7.49 -2.83
C PHE A 150 -19.13 8.09 -2.34
N LEU A 151 -19.07 9.08 -1.45
CA LEU A 151 -20.24 9.84 -1.01
C LEU A 151 -20.57 10.89 -2.08
N ASP A 152 -20.06 12.11 -1.97
CA ASP A 152 -20.34 13.18 -2.94
C ASP A 152 -19.17 13.29 -3.95
N GLY A 153 -19.39 12.95 -5.24
CA GLY A 153 -18.38 13.12 -6.30
C GLY A 153 -17.31 12.02 -6.44
N PRO A 154 -16.30 12.21 -7.31
CA PRO A 154 -16.13 13.32 -8.25
C PRO A 154 -17.16 13.29 -9.40
N TYR A 155 -17.32 14.41 -10.12
CA TYR A 155 -18.34 14.58 -11.16
C TYR A 155 -17.76 14.93 -12.53
N ASP A 156 -18.43 14.46 -13.58
CA ASP A 156 -18.21 14.94 -14.95
C ASP A 156 -18.61 16.42 -15.08
N ASP A 157 -18.33 17.03 -16.23
CA ASP A 157 -18.73 18.40 -16.54
C ASP A 157 -20.24 18.61 -16.47
N ILE A 158 -20.67 19.88 -16.26
CA ILE A 158 -22.10 20.21 -16.33
C ILE A 158 -22.62 19.85 -17.71
N THR A 159 -23.71 19.10 -17.75
CA THR A 159 -24.38 18.80 -19.00
C THR A 159 -24.81 20.10 -19.69
N ASP A 160 -24.34 20.28 -20.92
CA ASP A 160 -24.61 21.45 -21.77
C ASP A 160 -25.79 21.24 -22.73
N THR A 161 -26.47 20.10 -22.62
CA THR A 161 -27.64 19.73 -23.44
C THR A 161 -28.96 20.21 -22.86
N ALA A 162 -30.03 20.17 -23.67
CA ALA A 162 -31.39 20.54 -23.23
C ALA A 162 -32.09 19.46 -22.36
N THR A 163 -31.44 18.33 -22.07
CA THR A 163 -32.03 17.25 -21.27
C THR A 163 -32.22 17.71 -19.84
N THR A 164 -33.45 17.58 -19.34
CA THR A 164 -33.82 17.90 -17.95
C THR A 164 -34.08 16.62 -17.18
N LEU A 165 -33.86 16.66 -15.87
CA LEU A 165 -34.16 15.56 -14.95
C LEU A 165 -35.30 15.96 -14.02
N THR A 166 -36.42 15.27 -14.11
CA THR A 166 -37.61 15.52 -13.28
C THR A 166 -37.69 14.47 -12.18
N PRO A 167 -37.51 14.86 -10.90
CA PRO A 167 -37.65 13.95 -9.77
C PRO A 167 -39.14 13.77 -9.41
N ALA A 168 -39.52 12.55 -9.05
CA ALA A 168 -40.87 12.21 -8.63
C ALA A 168 -41.18 12.61 -7.17
N ASP A 169 -40.14 12.81 -6.36
CA ASP A 169 -40.20 13.20 -4.95
C ASP A 169 -39.06 14.19 -4.65
N THR A 170 -39.10 14.83 -3.49
CA THR A 170 -38.07 15.77 -3.03
C THR A 170 -37.14 15.20 -1.98
N GLY A 171 -37.45 14.01 -1.43
CA GLY A 171 -36.71 13.44 -0.29
C GLY A 171 -36.94 14.19 1.03
N SER A 172 -37.95 15.07 1.07
CA SER A 172 -38.34 15.79 2.28
C SER A 172 -39.22 14.92 3.16
N LEU A 173 -39.07 15.06 4.49
CA LEU A 173 -40.00 14.45 5.45
C LEU A 173 -41.41 15.02 5.27
N THR A 174 -41.50 16.32 4.98
CA THR A 174 -42.75 17.05 4.87
C THR A 174 -43.14 17.19 3.39
N PRO A 175 -44.34 16.75 2.99
CA PRO A 175 -44.82 17.06 1.66
C PRO A 175 -45.14 18.56 1.57
N LYS A 176 -45.40 19.06 0.35
CA LYS A 176 -45.95 20.41 0.18
C LYS A 176 -47.35 20.47 0.82
N MET A 177 -47.44 20.99 2.02
CA MET A 177 -48.69 21.04 2.78
C MET A 177 -49.65 22.10 2.22
N THR A 178 -50.95 21.83 2.30
CA THR A 178 -52.02 22.77 1.90
C THR A 178 -53.04 23.02 3.01
N SER A 179 -52.94 22.26 4.10
CA SER A 179 -53.64 22.43 5.37
C SER A 179 -52.85 21.67 6.44
N ASN A 180 -53.22 21.79 7.71
CA ASN A 180 -52.51 21.10 8.79
C ASN A 180 -52.46 19.57 8.65
N THR A 181 -53.30 18.94 7.82
CA THR A 181 -53.32 17.47 7.66
C THR A 181 -53.21 16.97 6.21
N THR A 182 -53.08 17.87 5.24
CA THR A 182 -53.10 17.53 3.79
C THR A 182 -51.80 17.98 3.13
N PRO A 183 -51.15 17.16 2.28
CA PRO A 183 -51.63 15.88 1.75
C PRO A 183 -51.40 14.67 2.67
N ALA A 184 -50.49 14.77 3.64
CA ALA A 184 -50.23 13.71 4.62
C ALA A 184 -49.52 14.26 5.85
N GLY A 185 -49.72 13.60 7.00
CA GLY A 185 -49.13 13.96 8.29
C GLY A 185 -49.95 15.01 9.04
N THR A 186 -49.37 15.61 10.07
CA THR A 186 -50.03 16.66 10.85
C THR A 186 -49.03 17.74 11.26
N ALA A 187 -49.27 18.98 10.82
CA ALA A 187 -48.55 20.16 11.26
C ALA A 187 -49.27 20.80 12.47
N SER A 188 -48.51 21.21 13.47
CA SER A 188 -49.03 21.86 14.68
C SER A 188 -47.96 22.75 15.32
N ALA A 189 -48.33 23.91 15.85
CA ALA A 189 -47.44 24.81 16.58
C ALA A 189 -47.88 25.03 18.05
N THR A 190 -47.04 25.70 18.85
CA THR A 190 -47.39 26.13 20.22
C THR A 190 -48.67 26.97 20.23
N ALA A 191 -48.76 27.97 19.37
CA ALA A 191 -49.96 28.76 19.15
C ALA A 191 -50.78 28.14 18.02
N ALA A 192 -51.48 27.04 18.32
CA ALA A 192 -52.23 26.26 17.34
C ALA A 192 -53.12 27.15 16.44
N SER A 193 -52.89 27.08 15.14
CA SER A 193 -53.61 27.85 14.12
C SER A 193 -54.09 26.95 12.99
N ALA A 194 -55.10 27.39 12.23
CA ALA A 194 -55.49 26.73 10.98
C ALA A 194 -54.40 26.81 9.90
N ASP A 195 -53.38 27.64 10.14
CA ASP A 195 -52.31 28.00 9.22
C ASP A 195 -50.94 27.39 9.61
N ASP A 196 -50.87 26.48 10.59
CA ASP A 196 -49.60 25.89 11.05
C ASP A 196 -48.83 25.20 9.90
N TYR A 197 -49.57 24.70 8.92
CA TYR A 197 -49.03 24.10 7.70
C TYR A 197 -48.19 25.03 6.83
N LYS A 198 -48.31 26.36 7.00
CA LYS A 198 -47.56 27.35 6.19
C LYS A 198 -46.06 27.26 6.40
N MET A 199 -45.57 26.69 7.50
CA MET A 199 -44.15 26.36 7.66
C MET A 199 -43.68 25.23 6.75
N PHE A 200 -44.58 24.55 6.03
CA PHE A 200 -44.31 23.37 5.22
C PHE A 200 -44.98 23.43 3.84
N ASP A 201 -45.42 24.60 3.36
CA ASP A 201 -46.23 24.75 2.13
C ASP A 201 -45.40 25.08 0.88
N ARG A 202 -44.08 25.19 1.04
CA ARG A 202 -43.09 25.58 0.03
C ARG A 202 -43.30 26.99 -0.52
N ASP A 203 -43.91 27.91 0.24
CA ASP A 203 -44.16 29.29 -0.14
C ASP A 203 -43.39 30.30 0.72
N LYS A 204 -42.32 30.85 0.16
CA LYS A 204 -41.49 31.89 0.81
C LYS A 204 -42.21 33.23 1.00
N THR A 205 -43.41 33.42 0.45
CA THR A 205 -44.15 34.68 0.57
C THR A 205 -45.11 34.70 1.75
N GLN A 206 -45.48 33.52 2.24
CA GLN A 206 -46.27 33.37 3.46
C GLN A 206 -45.35 33.19 4.67
N HIS A 207 -45.89 33.39 5.87
CA HIS A 207 -45.16 33.13 7.11
C HIS A 207 -46.14 32.76 8.22
N LEU A 208 -45.61 32.07 9.23
CA LEU A 208 -46.32 31.69 10.44
C LEU A 208 -45.72 32.42 11.64
N GLY A 209 -46.56 33.05 12.45
CA GLY A 209 -46.17 33.50 13.80
C GLY A 209 -46.28 32.34 14.77
N LEU A 210 -45.15 31.88 15.31
CA LEU A 210 -45.12 30.70 16.20
C LEU A 210 -45.36 31.04 17.67
N SER A 211 -45.02 32.27 18.07
CA SER A 211 -45.23 32.80 19.42
C SER A 211 -45.26 34.32 19.40
N ALA A 212 -45.83 34.92 20.46
CA ALA A 212 -45.77 36.36 20.73
C ALA A 212 -44.45 36.76 21.40
N GLY A 213 -43.31 36.40 20.78
CA GLY A 213 -41.96 36.73 21.26
C GLY A 213 -41.37 35.81 22.35
N GLY A 214 -42.17 34.88 22.89
CA GLY A 214 -41.72 33.87 23.87
C GLY A 214 -41.28 32.55 23.25
N ASP A 215 -41.05 31.54 24.10
CA ASP A 215 -40.70 30.18 23.67
C ASP A 215 -41.83 29.53 22.87
N GLY A 216 -41.46 28.74 21.86
CA GLY A 216 -42.44 28.07 21.02
C GLY A 216 -41.87 26.90 20.25
N PHE A 217 -42.74 26.15 19.60
CA PHE A 217 -42.37 25.08 18.69
C PHE A 217 -43.25 25.08 17.44
N ILE A 218 -42.68 24.56 16.36
CA ILE A 218 -43.40 24.05 15.20
C ILE A 218 -43.08 22.56 15.07
N GLN A 219 -44.10 21.75 14.84
CA GLN A 219 -43.99 20.30 14.82
C GLN A 219 -44.66 19.73 13.57
N TYR A 220 -44.07 18.67 13.06
CA TYR A 220 -44.66 17.76 12.10
C TYR A 220 -44.73 16.35 12.69
N ARG A 221 -45.91 15.73 12.61
CA ARG A 221 -46.13 14.31 12.87
C ARG A 221 -46.31 13.60 11.54
N THR A 222 -45.56 12.54 11.30
CA THR A 222 -45.69 11.73 10.11
C THR A 222 -47.05 11.01 10.02
N ALA A 223 -47.50 10.74 8.80
CA ALA A 223 -48.76 10.01 8.59
C ALA A 223 -48.67 8.56 9.10
N GLY A 224 -49.77 8.06 9.68
CA GLY A 224 -49.90 6.64 10.06
C GLY A 224 -48.91 6.17 11.14
N GLY A 225 -48.25 7.09 11.85
CA GLY A 225 -47.26 6.76 12.88
C GLY A 225 -45.92 6.27 12.33
N ALA A 226 -45.60 6.59 11.08
CA ALA A 226 -44.35 6.17 10.44
C ALA A 226 -43.13 6.86 11.09
N ARG A 227 -42.18 6.08 11.59
CA ARG A 227 -40.95 6.65 12.17
C ARG A 227 -39.93 6.91 11.08
N ARG A 228 -39.31 8.09 11.09
CA ARG A 228 -38.31 8.51 10.09
C ARG A 228 -37.04 9.06 10.70
N ILE A 229 -35.92 8.75 10.06
CA ILE A 229 -34.60 9.34 10.36
C ILE A 229 -34.45 10.60 9.52
N VAL A 230 -34.11 11.71 10.18
CA VAL A 230 -33.77 12.98 9.52
C VAL A 230 -32.36 13.38 9.93
N ASP A 231 -31.58 13.91 9.00
CA ASP A 231 -30.15 14.24 9.15
C ASP A 231 -29.80 15.65 8.68
N ALA A 232 -30.74 16.36 8.07
CA ALA A 232 -30.58 17.77 7.76
C ALA A 232 -31.91 18.51 7.70
N TYR A 233 -31.84 19.83 7.78
CA TYR A 233 -32.97 20.70 7.51
C TYR A 233 -32.53 22.01 6.87
N TRP A 234 -33.50 22.72 6.30
CA TRP A 234 -33.32 24.12 5.93
C TRP A 234 -34.45 24.97 6.46
N LEU A 235 -34.12 26.23 6.73
CA LEU A 235 -35.03 27.26 7.21
C LEU A 235 -35.04 28.42 6.24
N THR A 236 -36.22 28.96 5.96
CA THR A 236 -36.36 30.15 5.11
C THR A 236 -37.11 31.25 5.82
N THR A 237 -36.62 32.46 5.62
CA THR A 237 -37.30 33.68 6.04
C THR A 237 -38.37 34.07 5.03
N SER A 238 -39.38 34.85 5.48
CA SER A 238 -40.34 35.40 4.53
C SER A 238 -39.61 36.32 3.56
N SER A 239 -40.06 36.33 2.30
CA SER A 239 -39.63 37.26 1.25
C SER A 239 -40.50 38.53 1.18
N LYS A 240 -41.59 38.57 1.98
CA LYS A 240 -42.53 39.69 2.07
C LYS A 240 -42.66 40.22 3.51
N ALA A 241 -41.58 40.23 4.27
CA ALA A 241 -41.59 40.92 5.57
C ALA A 241 -41.79 42.43 5.35
N THR A 242 -43.03 42.90 5.45
CA THR A 242 -43.41 44.32 5.27
C THR A 242 -43.33 45.13 6.58
N GLN A 243 -42.89 44.51 7.69
CA GLN A 243 -42.67 45.10 9.01
C GLN A 243 -41.35 44.54 9.58
N ALA A 244 -40.79 45.18 10.61
CA ALA A 244 -39.62 44.68 11.34
C ALA A 244 -40.03 43.45 12.17
N TYR A 245 -40.00 42.28 11.54
CA TYR A 245 -40.17 41.00 12.21
C TYR A 245 -38.79 40.39 12.43
N ASP A 246 -38.61 39.78 13.59
CA ASP A 246 -37.35 39.15 13.92
C ASP A 246 -37.43 37.62 13.76
N TYR A 247 -36.32 37.07 13.27
CA TYR A 247 -36.17 35.65 12.99
C TYR A 247 -35.51 34.91 14.16
N PHE A 248 -35.62 33.59 14.18
CA PHE A 248 -35.03 32.77 15.24
C PHE A 248 -33.50 32.92 15.25
N THR A 249 -32.95 33.12 16.45
CA THR A 249 -31.50 33.22 16.67
C THR A 249 -30.94 31.99 17.41
N ALA A 250 -31.81 31.20 18.03
CA ALA A 250 -31.47 29.94 18.67
C ALA A 250 -32.65 28.97 18.63
N TRP A 251 -32.36 27.68 18.44
CA TRP A 251 -33.37 26.62 18.45
C TRP A 251 -32.75 25.22 18.64
N GLU A 252 -33.61 24.27 18.97
CA GLU A 252 -33.32 22.84 18.98
C GLU A 252 -34.23 22.11 18.00
N ILE A 253 -33.67 21.20 17.21
CA ILE A 253 -34.45 20.18 16.50
C ILE A 253 -34.59 18.99 17.45
N GLN A 254 -35.81 18.50 17.62
CA GLN A 254 -36.11 17.39 18.53
C GLN A 254 -36.97 16.32 17.86
N GLY A 255 -36.74 15.06 18.24
CA GLY A 255 -37.52 13.89 17.82
C GLY A 255 -38.28 13.25 18.99
N SER A 256 -39.47 12.71 18.73
CA SER A 256 -40.24 11.92 19.71
C SER A 256 -41.01 10.77 19.07
N ASN A 257 -41.31 9.74 19.87
CA ASN A 257 -42.15 8.59 19.48
C ASN A 257 -43.42 8.46 20.32
N ASP A 258 -43.64 9.37 21.28
CA ASP A 258 -44.78 9.36 22.21
C ASP A 258 -45.38 10.76 22.43
N ALA A 259 -44.82 11.80 21.78
CA ALA A 259 -45.12 13.21 21.97
C ALA A 259 -44.89 13.77 23.39
N ALA A 260 -44.32 12.97 24.30
CA ALA A 260 -44.06 13.35 25.70
C ALA A 260 -42.56 13.41 25.99
N THR A 261 -41.82 12.40 25.55
CA THR A 261 -40.37 12.29 25.70
C THR A 261 -39.70 12.77 24.41
N TRP A 262 -38.83 13.77 24.53
CA TRP A 262 -38.18 14.41 23.38
C TRP A 262 -36.67 14.23 23.45
N THR A 263 -36.07 13.87 22.32
CA THR A 263 -34.63 13.74 22.13
C THR A 263 -34.14 14.88 21.25
N THR A 264 -33.20 15.68 21.75
CA THR A 264 -32.55 16.73 20.94
C THR A 264 -31.65 16.09 19.90
N LEU A 265 -31.84 16.49 18.64
CA LEU A 265 -31.13 16.00 17.45
C LEU A 265 -30.10 17.03 16.96
N ASP A 266 -30.42 18.32 17.07
CA ASP A 266 -29.53 19.43 16.72
C ASP A 266 -29.81 20.64 17.61
N THR A 267 -28.79 21.48 17.81
CA THR A 267 -28.88 22.73 18.58
C THR A 267 -28.16 23.84 17.85
N ARG A 268 -28.84 24.97 17.63
CA ARG A 268 -28.27 26.18 17.04
C ARG A 268 -28.41 27.36 17.97
N THR A 269 -27.38 28.20 18.00
CA THR A 269 -27.32 29.44 18.78
C THR A 269 -26.54 30.49 18.02
N GLY A 270 -26.92 31.76 18.13
CA GLY A 270 -26.19 32.88 17.51
C GLY A 270 -26.50 33.11 16.04
N GLU A 271 -27.60 32.53 15.53
CA GLU A 271 -28.03 32.63 14.13
C GLU A 271 -28.70 33.99 13.86
N THR A 272 -27.89 35.03 13.69
CA THR A 272 -28.36 36.41 13.52
C THR A 272 -28.22 36.88 12.07
N GLY A 273 -28.69 38.11 11.78
CA GLY A 273 -28.41 38.79 10.49
C GLY A 273 -29.18 38.26 9.28
N TRP A 274 -30.37 37.71 9.49
CA TRP A 274 -31.20 37.15 8.43
C TRP A 274 -31.66 38.19 7.40
N GLY A 275 -31.48 37.87 6.12
CA GLY A 275 -32.02 38.61 4.97
C GLY A 275 -33.44 38.17 4.60
N ASN A 276 -34.15 39.02 3.87
CA ASN A 276 -35.51 38.75 3.36
C ASN A 276 -35.47 37.63 2.29
N GLY A 277 -36.23 36.56 2.49
CA GLY A 277 -36.24 35.37 1.62
C GLY A 277 -34.98 34.48 1.70
N GLU A 278 -34.04 34.79 2.61
CA GLU A 278 -32.83 34.00 2.84
C GLU A 278 -33.19 32.57 3.27
N THR A 279 -32.47 31.60 2.74
CA THR A 279 -32.57 30.19 3.13
C THR A 279 -31.24 29.73 3.66
N ARG A 280 -31.23 29.18 4.88
CA ARG A 280 -30.04 28.59 5.50
C ARG A 280 -30.24 27.08 5.64
N PHE A 281 -29.14 26.35 5.49
CA PHE A 281 -29.09 24.90 5.44
C PHE A 281 -28.24 24.38 6.59
N TYR A 282 -28.68 23.32 7.24
CA TYR A 282 -28.08 22.78 8.45
C TYR A 282 -28.07 21.26 8.39
N ASP A 283 -26.87 20.68 8.47
CA ASP A 283 -26.66 19.23 8.61
C ASP A 283 -26.39 18.87 10.07
N PHE A 284 -26.81 17.67 10.48
CA PHE A 284 -26.58 17.12 11.81
C PHE A 284 -26.55 15.58 11.80
N PHE A 285 -25.95 14.97 12.82
CA PHE A 285 -25.85 13.52 12.90
C PHE A 285 -27.05 12.91 13.64
N ASN A 286 -27.76 11.99 12.99
CA ASN A 286 -28.84 11.23 13.63
C ASN A 286 -28.98 9.83 12.99
N LYS A 287 -29.13 8.81 13.84
CA LYS A 287 -29.40 7.41 13.42
C LYS A 287 -30.71 6.86 13.99
N SER A 288 -31.46 7.67 14.73
CA SER A 288 -32.70 7.27 15.39
C SER A 288 -33.91 7.76 14.62
N ALA A 289 -34.89 6.87 14.44
CA ALA A 289 -36.14 7.17 13.75
C ALA A 289 -37.21 7.68 14.73
N PHE A 290 -37.90 8.76 14.35
CA PHE A 290 -38.94 9.40 15.16
C PHE A 290 -40.24 9.58 14.37
N GLU A 291 -41.38 9.49 15.04
CA GLU A 291 -42.70 9.80 14.47
C GLU A 291 -42.99 11.32 14.46
N TYR A 292 -42.49 12.01 15.48
CA TYR A 292 -42.66 13.44 15.65
C TYR A 292 -41.32 14.13 15.51
N HIS A 293 -41.31 15.22 14.73
CA HIS A 293 -40.15 16.09 14.57
C HIS A 293 -40.60 17.52 14.83
N ARG A 294 -39.89 18.23 15.70
CA ARG A 294 -40.20 19.62 16.00
C ARG A 294 -38.94 20.48 16.06
N MET A 295 -39.11 21.74 15.71
CA MET A 295 -38.17 22.80 16.02
C MET A 295 -38.71 23.53 17.24
N VAL A 296 -37.93 23.58 18.32
CA VAL A 296 -38.22 24.34 19.53
C VAL A 296 -37.28 25.53 19.56
N PHE A 297 -37.79 26.73 19.78
CA PHE A 297 -36.97 27.93 19.91
C PHE A 297 -37.23 28.60 21.25
N SER A 298 -36.18 29.23 21.79
CA SER A 298 -36.22 29.98 23.04
C SER A 298 -35.98 31.45 22.75
N GLY A 299 -37.00 32.29 22.92
CA GLY A 299 -36.97 33.70 22.55
C GLY A 299 -36.79 33.98 21.05
N GLY A 300 -37.33 35.11 20.59
CA GLY A 300 -37.18 35.59 19.22
C GLY A 300 -36.69 37.04 19.21
N GLY A 301 -35.45 37.25 18.79
CA GLY A 301 -35.23 38.24 17.75
C GLY A 301 -34.81 39.69 18.06
N GLY A 302 -35.04 40.26 19.24
CA GLY A 302 -34.59 41.64 19.57
C GLY A 302 -35.44 42.30 20.65
N ASP A 303 -34.96 43.40 21.25
CA ASP A 303 -35.65 44.09 22.37
C ASP A 303 -37.04 44.66 21.99
N ASP A 304 -37.34 44.78 20.69
CA ASP A 304 -38.57 45.39 20.14
C ASP A 304 -39.50 44.38 19.41
N ALA A 305 -39.22 43.07 19.42
CA ALA A 305 -40.00 42.07 18.68
C ALA A 305 -41.34 41.72 19.33
N ALA A 306 -42.44 41.76 18.56
CA ALA A 306 -43.75 41.28 19.01
C ALA A 306 -44.04 39.81 18.67
N ASN A 307 -43.43 39.23 17.63
CA ASN A 307 -43.68 37.86 17.16
C ASN A 307 -42.39 37.21 16.60
N ALA A 308 -42.25 35.90 16.79
CA ALA A 308 -41.22 35.11 16.12
C ALA A 308 -41.81 34.43 14.87
N ILE A 309 -41.22 34.69 13.70
CA ILE A 309 -41.76 34.23 12.40
C ILE A 309 -40.73 33.44 11.59
N SER A 310 -41.21 32.56 10.73
CA SER A 310 -40.47 32.00 9.61
C SER A 310 -41.44 31.62 8.48
N ALA A 311 -40.91 31.48 7.27
CA ALA A 311 -41.70 31.09 6.12
C ALA A 311 -41.71 29.58 5.94
N GLU A 312 -40.57 28.91 6.06
CA GLU A 312 -40.48 27.50 5.73
C GLU A 312 -39.46 26.76 6.59
N LEU A 313 -39.78 25.49 6.85
CA LEU A 313 -38.93 24.46 7.40
C LEU A 313 -39.10 23.18 6.57
N SER A 314 -38.00 22.54 6.21
CA SER A 314 -38.03 21.22 5.60
C SER A 314 -36.93 20.36 6.18
N PHE A 315 -37.28 19.14 6.55
CA PHE A 315 -36.32 18.11 6.94
C PHE A 315 -36.01 17.22 5.75
N HIS A 316 -34.75 16.82 5.61
CA HIS A 316 -34.34 15.74 4.72
C HIS A 316 -34.52 14.40 5.43
N VAL A 317 -35.10 13.41 4.74
CA VAL A 317 -35.11 12.02 5.23
C VAL A 317 -33.77 11.40 4.88
N ALA A 318 -33.05 10.90 5.89
CA ALA A 318 -31.73 10.31 5.73
C ALA A 318 -31.75 9.21 4.65
N ALA A 319 -30.71 9.14 3.84
CA ALA A 319 -30.67 8.29 2.64
C ALA A 319 -30.98 6.81 2.93
N ASP A 320 -30.53 6.28 4.08
CA ASP A 320 -30.75 4.90 4.52
C ASP A 320 -32.23 4.58 4.87
N ASP A 321 -33.05 5.60 5.16
CA ASP A 321 -34.49 5.48 5.46
C ASP A 321 -35.36 6.06 4.33
N GLN A 322 -34.75 6.64 3.30
CA GLN A 322 -35.46 7.22 2.16
C GLN A 322 -35.94 6.12 1.19
N ALA A 323 -37.21 6.19 0.79
CA ALA A 323 -37.72 5.33 -0.27
C ALA A 323 -37.18 5.80 -1.63
N PRO A 324 -36.52 4.95 -2.43
CA PRO A 324 -36.00 5.38 -3.73
C PRO A 324 -37.12 5.81 -4.69
N PHE A 325 -36.98 6.99 -5.28
CA PHE A 325 -37.99 7.57 -6.18
C PHE A 325 -37.44 7.81 -7.58
N ASP A 326 -38.33 7.95 -8.55
CA ASP A 326 -37.96 8.05 -9.97
C ASP A 326 -37.34 9.42 -10.27
N LEU A 327 -36.25 9.40 -11.03
CA LEU A 327 -35.67 10.55 -11.71
C LEU A 327 -35.81 10.31 -13.21
N THR A 328 -36.65 11.12 -13.85
CA THR A 328 -37.01 10.96 -15.26
C THR A 328 -36.30 11.99 -16.12
N ALA A 329 -35.47 11.53 -17.05
CA ALA A 329 -34.85 12.36 -18.07
C ALA A 329 -35.82 12.65 -19.23
N SER A 330 -35.83 13.89 -19.72
CA SER A 330 -36.62 14.28 -20.90
C SER A 330 -36.10 13.70 -22.22
N GLY A 331 -34.88 13.17 -22.23
CA GLY A 331 -34.22 12.52 -23.36
C GLY A 331 -32.91 11.85 -22.94
N THR A 332 -32.17 11.29 -23.90
CA THR A 332 -30.89 10.61 -23.62
C THR A 332 -29.66 11.47 -23.88
N ALA A 333 -29.81 12.61 -24.55
CA ALA A 333 -28.70 13.51 -24.85
C ALA A 333 -28.01 13.97 -23.55
N GLY A 334 -26.67 13.95 -23.55
CA GLY A 334 -25.88 14.29 -22.35
C GLY A 334 -25.78 13.18 -21.31
N ILE A 335 -26.57 12.11 -21.40
CA ILE A 335 -26.47 10.94 -20.52
C ILE A 335 -25.65 9.86 -21.22
N ASN A 336 -24.48 9.52 -20.68
CA ASN A 336 -23.57 8.50 -21.24
C ASN A 336 -23.36 8.68 -22.75
N ASP A 337 -22.90 9.86 -23.16
CA ASP A 337 -22.66 10.20 -24.57
C ASP A 337 -23.88 9.99 -25.48
N GLY A 338 -25.09 10.20 -24.96
CA GLY A 338 -26.35 10.10 -25.70
C GLY A 338 -27.03 8.74 -25.63
N THR A 339 -26.42 7.75 -24.97
CA THR A 339 -26.97 6.38 -24.87
C THR A 339 -28.05 6.24 -23.79
N GLY A 340 -28.22 7.24 -22.93
CA GLY A 340 -29.16 7.19 -21.80
C GLY A 340 -28.59 6.44 -20.61
N PHE A 341 -29.38 6.33 -19.55
CA PHE A 341 -28.99 5.57 -18.36
C PHE A 341 -28.74 4.10 -18.72
N GLN A 342 -27.68 3.54 -18.15
CA GLN A 342 -27.21 2.17 -18.34
C GLN A 342 -27.29 1.38 -17.04
N THR A 343 -27.32 0.04 -17.12
CA THR A 343 -27.33 -0.80 -15.91
C THR A 343 -26.07 -0.62 -15.08
N SER A 344 -24.96 -0.19 -15.70
CA SER A 344 -23.74 0.22 -15.02
C SER A 344 -23.90 1.50 -14.20
N ASP A 345 -24.92 2.34 -14.43
CA ASP A 345 -25.09 3.55 -13.62
C ASP A 345 -25.62 3.27 -12.20
N VAL A 346 -25.99 2.03 -11.87
CA VAL A 346 -26.40 1.68 -10.50
C VAL A 346 -25.21 1.83 -9.56
N GLY A 347 -25.40 2.61 -8.49
CA GLY A 347 -24.36 3.04 -7.55
C GLY A 347 -23.70 4.36 -7.93
N ARG A 348 -23.90 4.87 -9.16
CA ARG A 348 -23.31 6.14 -9.62
C ARG A 348 -23.97 7.32 -8.92
N ALA A 349 -23.14 8.28 -8.51
CA ALA A 349 -23.61 9.57 -8.02
C ALA A 349 -24.20 10.43 -9.15
N ILE A 350 -25.15 11.28 -8.82
CA ILE A 350 -25.68 12.32 -9.71
C ILE A 350 -25.86 13.61 -8.91
N ARG A 351 -25.30 14.71 -9.41
CA ARG A 351 -25.44 16.04 -8.83
C ARG A 351 -26.56 16.80 -9.52
N LEU A 352 -27.41 17.43 -8.74
CA LEU A 352 -28.65 18.09 -9.17
C LEU A 352 -28.68 19.51 -8.62
N LEU A 353 -28.79 20.52 -9.50
CA LEU A 353 -28.97 21.90 -9.08
C LEU A 353 -30.46 22.18 -8.86
N GLY A 354 -30.87 22.32 -7.60
CA GLY A 354 -32.24 22.66 -7.24
C GLY A 354 -32.66 24.03 -7.80
N SER A 355 -33.97 24.28 -7.87
CA SER A 355 -34.50 25.60 -8.30
C SER A 355 -34.13 26.75 -7.35
N ASP A 356 -33.64 26.43 -6.16
CA ASP A 356 -33.09 27.34 -5.17
C ASP A 356 -31.61 27.69 -5.40
N GLY A 357 -30.99 27.15 -6.47
CA GLY A 357 -29.58 27.39 -6.79
C GLY A 357 -28.60 26.57 -5.97
N VAL A 358 -29.09 25.58 -5.20
CA VAL A 358 -28.24 24.74 -4.33
C VAL A 358 -28.03 23.36 -4.95
N TRP A 359 -26.77 22.96 -5.06
CA TRP A 359 -26.40 21.62 -5.52
C TRP A 359 -26.69 20.59 -4.43
N ARG A 360 -27.32 19.48 -4.85
CA ARG A 360 -27.54 18.28 -4.04
C ARG A 360 -27.03 17.08 -4.80
N TRP A 361 -26.71 16.03 -4.09
CA TRP A 361 -26.28 14.79 -4.71
C TRP A 361 -27.22 13.64 -4.36
N ALA A 362 -27.30 12.69 -5.27
CA ALA A 362 -28.11 11.49 -5.14
C ALA A 362 -27.31 10.28 -5.63
N LYS A 363 -27.63 9.08 -5.16
CA LYS A 363 -27.13 7.82 -5.74
C LYS A 363 -28.23 7.13 -6.53
N ILE A 364 -27.87 6.63 -7.70
CA ILE A 364 -28.76 5.77 -8.50
C ILE A 364 -28.83 4.40 -7.84
N THR A 365 -30.02 3.95 -7.45
CA THR A 365 -30.25 2.66 -6.76
C THR A 365 -30.69 1.57 -7.73
N SER A 366 -31.36 1.94 -8.82
CA SER A 366 -31.76 1.02 -9.88
C SER A 366 -32.05 1.74 -11.18
N ARG A 367 -32.00 1.00 -12.29
CA ARG A 367 -32.39 1.49 -13.62
C ARG A 367 -33.73 0.89 -14.04
N ILE A 368 -34.66 1.74 -14.45
CA ILE A 368 -35.96 1.34 -15.01
C ILE A 368 -35.91 1.34 -16.54
N SER A 369 -35.37 2.39 -17.15
CA SER A 369 -35.22 2.53 -18.61
C SER A 369 -33.99 3.36 -18.97
N THR A 370 -33.78 3.68 -20.25
CA THR A 370 -32.73 4.62 -20.69
C THR A 370 -32.98 6.06 -20.24
N THR A 371 -34.20 6.39 -19.79
CA THR A 371 -34.60 7.72 -19.35
C THR A 371 -35.12 7.75 -17.92
N VAL A 372 -35.21 6.62 -17.22
CA VAL A 372 -35.74 6.56 -15.85
C VAL A 372 -34.83 5.72 -14.97
N VAL A 373 -34.40 6.30 -13.86
CA VAL A 373 -33.64 5.64 -12.78
C VAL A 373 -34.31 5.93 -11.44
N LYS A 374 -34.09 5.08 -10.43
CA LYS A 374 -34.44 5.41 -9.05
C LYS A 374 -33.24 6.00 -8.34
N ILE A 375 -33.48 7.02 -7.52
CA ILE A 375 -32.44 7.69 -6.74
C ILE A 375 -32.80 7.77 -5.26
N VAL A 376 -31.78 7.93 -4.43
CA VAL A 376 -31.88 8.44 -3.05
C VAL A 376 -30.98 9.67 -2.91
N LEU A 377 -31.51 10.74 -2.32
CA LEU A 377 -30.81 12.00 -2.02
C LEU A 377 -30.01 11.90 -0.73
N TYR A 378 -28.96 12.71 -0.65
CA TYR A 378 -28.10 12.86 0.52
C TYR A 378 -27.92 14.34 0.86
N GLY A 379 -27.68 14.63 2.14
CA GLY A 379 -27.57 15.99 2.66
C GLY A 379 -28.93 16.66 2.76
N HIS A 380 -29.42 17.27 1.67
CA HIS A 380 -30.66 18.06 1.72
C HIS A 380 -31.73 17.62 0.72
N ALA A 381 -32.99 17.75 1.14
CA ALA A 381 -34.15 17.57 0.26
C ALA A 381 -34.22 18.66 -0.81
N LEU A 382 -34.74 18.31 -1.99
CA LEU A 382 -35.03 19.25 -3.07
C LEU A 382 -36.14 20.23 -2.69
N PRO A 383 -36.14 21.47 -3.21
CA PRO A 383 -37.19 22.44 -2.90
C PRO A 383 -38.55 22.09 -3.53
N ASN A 384 -38.55 21.38 -4.66
CA ASN A 384 -39.74 20.96 -5.41
C ASN A 384 -39.36 19.92 -6.49
N THR A 385 -40.37 19.46 -7.24
CA THR A 385 -40.23 18.47 -8.32
C THR A 385 -40.08 19.09 -9.72
N SER A 386 -39.74 20.39 -9.82
CA SER A 386 -39.57 21.04 -11.13
C SER A 386 -38.43 20.39 -11.91
N PRO A 387 -38.49 20.37 -13.26
CA PRO A 387 -37.42 19.82 -14.08
C PRO A 387 -36.07 20.50 -13.79
N ILE A 388 -35.06 19.70 -13.48
CA ILE A 388 -33.70 20.15 -13.18
C ILE A 388 -32.94 20.31 -14.50
N THR A 389 -32.51 21.53 -14.79
CA THR A 389 -31.85 21.91 -16.06
C THR A 389 -30.33 21.86 -16.00
N ARG A 390 -29.76 21.83 -14.78
CA ARG A 390 -28.31 21.75 -14.56
C ARG A 390 -28.03 20.57 -13.64
N TRP A 391 -27.37 19.56 -14.19
CA TRP A 391 -27.04 18.33 -13.49
C TRP A 391 -25.69 17.81 -14.00
N ARG A 392 -25.07 16.91 -13.24
CA ARG A 392 -23.83 16.22 -13.61
C ARG A 392 -23.88 14.78 -13.14
N LEU A 393 -23.28 13.87 -13.90
CA LEU A 393 -23.10 12.48 -13.48
C LEU A 393 -21.77 12.31 -12.74
N GLY A 394 -21.69 11.36 -11.82
CA GLY A 394 -20.44 11.00 -11.16
C GLY A 394 -19.43 10.46 -12.18
N THR A 395 -18.15 10.74 -11.99
CA THR A 395 -17.10 10.33 -12.94
C THR A 395 -16.86 8.82 -12.93
N PHE A 396 -16.96 8.20 -11.75
CA PHE A 396 -16.72 6.78 -11.58
C PHE A 396 -17.98 5.97 -11.85
N VAL A 397 -17.86 5.06 -12.82
CA VAL A 397 -18.86 4.05 -13.16
C VAL A 397 -18.17 2.70 -13.23
N PRO A 398 -18.90 1.58 -13.14
CA PRO A 398 -18.39 0.27 -13.50
C PRO A 398 -17.65 0.30 -14.84
N GLY A 399 -16.37 -0.10 -14.84
CA GLY A 399 -15.46 -0.02 -15.99
C GLY A 399 -14.68 1.29 -16.13
N LYS A 400 -14.88 2.26 -15.23
CA LYS A 400 -14.09 3.49 -15.10
C LYS A 400 -13.59 3.63 -13.66
N TYR A 401 -12.83 2.65 -13.19
CA TYR A 401 -12.31 2.63 -11.83
C TYR A 401 -10.99 3.38 -11.69
N VAL A 402 -10.59 3.62 -10.44
CA VAL A 402 -9.30 4.20 -10.08
C VAL A 402 -8.19 3.14 -10.11
N GLU A 403 -6.98 3.55 -10.44
CA GLU A 403 -5.86 2.66 -10.74
C GLU A 403 -4.83 2.59 -9.61
N SER A 404 -4.59 3.70 -8.90
CA SER A 404 -3.64 3.78 -7.78
C SER A 404 -4.16 4.74 -6.72
N GLY A 405 -3.69 4.58 -5.48
CA GLY A 405 -4.08 5.39 -4.33
C GLY A 405 -2.90 5.80 -3.47
N SER A 406 -2.99 6.96 -2.83
CA SER A 406 -2.07 7.44 -1.79
C SER A 406 -2.84 8.34 -0.81
N LEU A 407 -2.28 8.55 0.37
CA LEU A 407 -2.76 9.57 1.31
C LEU A 407 -1.81 10.76 1.25
N TYR A 408 -2.32 11.97 1.23
CA TYR A 408 -1.49 13.18 1.22
C TYR A 408 -2.25 14.32 1.88
N GLU A 409 -1.64 14.98 2.87
CA GLU A 409 -2.23 16.11 3.62
C GLU A 409 -3.66 15.82 4.12
N GLU A 410 -3.87 14.67 4.79
CA GLU A 410 -5.19 14.20 5.27
C GLU A 410 -6.26 14.05 4.18
N ARG A 411 -5.85 13.78 2.94
CA ARG A 411 -6.74 13.47 1.82
C ARG A 411 -6.43 12.11 1.23
N LEU A 412 -7.47 11.34 0.92
CA LEU A 412 -7.36 10.10 0.15
C LEU A 412 -7.33 10.45 -1.33
N ALA A 413 -6.17 10.29 -1.95
CA ALA A 413 -5.94 10.57 -3.35
C ALA A 413 -5.97 9.29 -4.18
N PHE A 414 -6.68 9.33 -5.30
CA PHE A 414 -6.75 8.29 -6.31
C PHE A 414 -6.32 8.80 -7.67
N SER A 415 -5.65 7.96 -8.45
CA SER A 415 -5.36 8.24 -9.86
C SER A 415 -6.27 7.44 -10.78
N ARG A 416 -6.54 8.00 -11.96
CA ARG A 416 -7.17 7.29 -13.08
C ARG A 416 -6.66 7.85 -14.39
N ARG A 417 -6.09 7.00 -15.25
CA ARG A 417 -5.42 7.42 -16.49
C ARG A 417 -4.46 8.57 -16.23
N PHE A 418 -4.79 9.78 -16.66
CA PHE A 418 -3.95 10.98 -16.51
C PHE A 418 -4.46 11.97 -15.46
N SER A 419 -5.49 11.63 -14.68
CA SER A 419 -6.12 12.50 -13.67
C SER A 419 -5.91 11.99 -12.24
N ILE A 420 -5.97 12.92 -11.28
CA ILE A 420 -5.95 12.64 -9.84
C ILE A 420 -7.20 13.24 -9.20
N TYR A 421 -7.78 12.50 -8.26
CA TYR A 421 -8.95 12.86 -7.47
C TYR A 421 -8.57 12.71 -6.01
N ALA A 422 -8.70 13.75 -5.19
CA ALA A 422 -8.43 13.67 -3.76
C ALA A 422 -9.67 14.06 -2.96
N SER A 423 -9.94 13.32 -1.88
CA SER A 423 -11.06 13.58 -0.98
C SER A 423 -10.94 14.95 -0.31
N ALA A 424 -12.02 15.39 0.34
CA ALA A 424 -11.99 16.47 1.31
C ALA A 424 -11.02 16.14 2.45
N THR A 425 -10.45 17.17 3.08
CA THR A 425 -9.51 17.00 4.20
C THR A 425 -10.21 16.36 5.39
N GLY A 426 -9.68 15.24 5.89
CA GLY A 426 -10.21 14.51 7.05
C GLY A 426 -11.47 13.69 6.77
N ASP A 427 -12.08 13.82 5.58
CA ASP A 427 -13.26 13.07 5.14
C ASP A 427 -12.93 12.29 3.87
N PHE A 428 -12.42 11.07 4.05
CA PHE A 428 -11.91 10.23 2.97
C PHE A 428 -12.95 9.73 1.97
N ASP A 429 -14.24 9.81 2.30
CA ASP A 429 -15.32 9.31 1.46
C ASP A 429 -15.95 10.43 0.60
N ASN A 430 -15.66 11.70 0.91
CA ASN A 430 -16.21 12.86 0.24
C ASN A 430 -15.27 13.42 -0.83
N PHE A 431 -15.72 13.42 -2.08
CA PHE A 431 -14.97 13.92 -3.26
C PHE A 431 -15.68 15.12 -3.92
N ALA A 432 -16.47 15.87 -3.15
CA ALA A 432 -17.23 16.99 -3.64
C ALA A 432 -16.31 18.15 -3.94
N LEU A 433 -16.21 18.52 -5.22
CA LEU A 433 -15.46 19.71 -5.59
C LEU A 433 -16.16 20.96 -5.04
N GLY A 434 -15.35 21.88 -4.53
CA GLY A 434 -15.76 23.18 -4.05
C GLY A 434 -14.60 24.18 -4.10
N GLU A 435 -14.77 25.32 -3.44
CA GLU A 435 -13.83 26.45 -3.47
C GLU A 435 -13.11 26.67 -2.13
N LYS A 436 -13.54 25.98 -1.06
CA LYS A 436 -12.91 26.05 0.25
C LYS A 436 -11.60 25.26 0.27
N ASP A 437 -10.72 25.62 1.19
CA ASP A 437 -9.39 25.02 1.28
C ASP A 437 -9.42 23.54 1.68
N ASP A 438 -10.48 23.08 2.35
CA ASP A 438 -10.71 21.70 2.80
C ASP A 438 -11.58 20.87 1.84
N ASP A 439 -12.17 21.48 0.81
CA ASP A 439 -12.99 20.79 -0.20
C ASP A 439 -12.15 19.81 -1.03
N ALA A 440 -12.79 18.82 -1.66
CA ALA A 440 -12.12 17.83 -2.49
C ALA A 440 -11.46 18.43 -3.74
N LEU A 441 -10.51 17.68 -4.32
CA LEU A 441 -9.64 18.15 -5.40
C LEU A 441 -9.76 17.26 -6.64
N GLU A 442 -9.76 17.88 -7.82
CA GLU A 442 -9.55 17.18 -9.09
C GLU A 442 -8.43 17.85 -9.88
N PHE A 443 -7.48 17.04 -10.35
CA PHE A 443 -6.39 17.46 -11.21
C PHE A 443 -6.47 16.74 -12.54
N VAL A 444 -7.12 17.39 -13.51
CA VAL A 444 -7.22 16.88 -14.88
C VAL A 444 -5.87 17.04 -15.59
N GLN A 445 -5.43 16.00 -16.30
CA GLN A 445 -4.10 15.96 -16.96
C GLN A 445 -2.92 16.16 -16.00
N ALA A 446 -3.03 15.66 -14.78
CA ALA A 446 -1.92 15.55 -13.84
C ALA A 446 -0.70 14.82 -14.45
N GLY A 447 -0.90 13.90 -15.40
CA GLY A 447 0.16 13.24 -16.17
C GLY A 447 0.91 14.12 -17.19
N GLY A 448 0.37 15.30 -17.54
CA GLY A 448 0.94 16.27 -18.48
C GLY A 448 0.32 16.33 -19.87
N GLY A 449 0.85 17.24 -20.71
CA GLY A 449 0.33 17.52 -22.06
C GLY A 449 0.62 16.46 -23.14
N GLN A 450 1.43 15.45 -22.84
CA GLN A 450 1.40 14.17 -23.57
C GLN A 450 0.63 13.21 -22.67
N ALA A 451 -0.41 12.56 -23.19
CA ALA A 451 -1.31 11.66 -22.45
C ALA A 451 -0.56 10.43 -21.91
N ASN A 452 0.28 10.64 -20.89
CA ASN A 452 0.97 9.60 -20.14
C ASN A 452 0.04 9.11 -19.05
N ASP A 453 -0.22 7.81 -19.04
CA ASP A 453 -0.95 7.19 -17.95
C ASP A 453 -0.14 7.29 -16.66
N ILE A 454 -0.82 7.58 -15.56
CA ILE A 454 -0.33 7.52 -14.20
C ILE A 454 -0.31 6.05 -13.79
N LEU A 455 0.86 5.58 -13.36
CA LEU A 455 1.11 4.18 -13.04
C LEU A 455 1.14 3.95 -11.53
N TRP A 456 1.53 4.95 -10.76
CA TRP A 456 1.45 4.99 -9.31
C TRP A 456 1.45 6.44 -8.82
N ILE A 457 0.90 6.65 -7.63
CA ILE A 457 1.06 7.86 -6.82
C ILE A 457 1.61 7.49 -5.45
N ALA A 458 2.42 8.36 -4.87
CA ALA A 458 3.03 8.16 -3.56
C ALA A 458 3.19 9.50 -2.85
N ASP A 459 3.04 9.52 -1.54
CA ASP A 459 3.33 10.71 -0.74
C ASP A 459 4.83 10.91 -0.60
N SER A 460 5.21 12.16 -0.38
CA SER A 460 6.58 12.54 -0.05
C SER A 460 6.55 13.86 0.73
N ASP A 461 7.66 14.22 1.34
CA ASP A 461 7.78 15.50 2.03
C ASP A 461 7.56 16.69 1.06
N GLY A 462 6.45 17.38 1.27
CA GLY A 462 6.03 18.57 0.51
C GLY A 462 5.47 18.33 -0.90
N ALA A 463 5.22 17.10 -1.33
CA ALA A 463 4.52 16.82 -2.58
C ALA A 463 3.90 15.42 -2.69
N LEU A 464 2.78 15.32 -3.42
CA LEU A 464 2.30 14.06 -3.97
C LEU A 464 3.10 13.74 -5.25
N LEU A 465 3.86 12.65 -5.22
CA LEU A 465 4.62 12.16 -6.37
C LEU A 465 3.72 11.38 -7.32
N ILE A 466 3.88 11.64 -8.61
CA ILE A 466 3.07 11.06 -9.68
C ILE A 466 4.00 10.36 -10.67
N GLY A 467 4.07 9.04 -10.61
CA GLY A 467 4.82 8.21 -11.53
C GLY A 467 4.04 7.97 -12.82
N THR A 468 4.55 8.44 -13.96
CA THR A 468 3.91 8.25 -15.28
C THR A 468 4.78 7.44 -16.22
N SER A 469 4.20 6.98 -17.33
CA SER A 469 4.95 6.31 -18.41
C SER A 469 6.09 7.14 -19.01
N GLY A 470 6.08 8.46 -18.84
CA GLY A 470 7.06 9.41 -19.41
C GLY A 470 7.99 10.08 -18.39
N GLY A 471 7.76 9.89 -17.09
CA GLY A 471 8.53 10.53 -16.03
C GLY A 471 7.72 10.76 -14.76
N ILE A 472 8.38 11.23 -13.71
CA ILE A 472 7.79 11.61 -12.44
C ILE A 472 7.46 13.10 -12.42
N ARG A 473 6.31 13.41 -11.82
CA ARG A 473 5.84 14.76 -11.52
C ARG A 473 5.62 14.91 -10.02
N ALA A 474 5.70 16.14 -9.54
CA ALA A 474 5.40 16.49 -8.16
C ALA A 474 4.23 17.47 -8.16
N LEU A 475 3.17 17.10 -7.44
CA LEU A 475 1.99 17.94 -7.19
C LEU A 475 2.07 18.46 -5.76
N SER A 476 2.04 19.78 -5.59
CA SER A 476 2.15 20.46 -4.29
C SER A 476 1.27 21.72 -4.28
N GLY A 477 1.11 22.35 -3.12
CA GLY A 477 0.65 23.74 -3.02
C GLY A 477 1.54 24.72 -3.79
N SER A 478 1.07 25.97 -3.96
CA SER A 478 1.80 26.96 -4.77
C SER A 478 3.04 27.51 -4.06
N GLY A 479 2.97 27.69 -2.75
CA GLY A 479 4.08 28.08 -1.86
C GLY A 479 4.87 26.89 -1.30
N ILE A 480 5.88 27.20 -0.47
CA ILE A 480 6.72 26.20 0.22
C ILE A 480 5.99 25.67 1.48
N ASP A 481 5.17 26.52 2.10
CA ASP A 481 4.38 26.22 3.30
C ASP A 481 2.85 26.34 3.03
N GLU A 482 2.46 26.35 1.75
CA GLU A 482 1.05 26.41 1.38
C GLU A 482 0.50 25.00 1.20
N ALA A 483 -0.61 24.72 1.86
CA ALA A 483 -1.36 23.49 1.69
C ALA A 483 -1.88 23.35 0.24
N LEU A 484 -2.10 22.10 -0.18
CA LEU A 484 -2.75 21.81 -1.44
C LEU A 484 -4.25 22.11 -1.34
N THR A 485 -4.73 23.12 -2.06
CA THR A 485 -6.15 23.52 -2.09
C THR A 485 -6.71 23.49 -3.51
N PRO A 486 -8.05 23.52 -3.68
CA PRO A 486 -8.65 23.50 -5.02
C PRO A 486 -8.21 24.68 -5.89
N SER A 487 -7.88 25.81 -5.26
CA SER A 487 -7.53 27.07 -5.91
C SER A 487 -6.01 27.32 -5.99
N SER A 488 -5.19 26.62 -5.21
CA SER A 488 -3.74 26.79 -5.15
C SER A 488 -2.98 25.47 -5.28
N PHE A 489 -2.45 25.20 -6.48
CA PHE A 489 -1.61 24.03 -6.71
C PHE A 489 -0.58 24.26 -7.84
N LYS A 490 0.51 23.47 -7.81
CA LYS A 490 1.53 23.41 -8.86
C LYS A 490 1.85 21.96 -9.21
N ASN A 491 1.77 21.64 -10.49
CA ASN A 491 2.24 20.38 -11.05
C ASN A 491 3.57 20.60 -11.78
N ARG A 492 4.68 20.16 -11.18
CA ARG A 492 6.02 20.33 -11.73
C ARG A 492 6.53 19.03 -12.35
N ARG A 493 7.07 19.12 -13.56
CA ARG A 493 7.77 18.01 -14.21
C ARG A 493 9.23 17.98 -13.74
N SER A 494 9.68 16.79 -13.36
CA SER A 494 11.08 16.50 -13.04
C SER A 494 11.78 15.81 -14.22
N ARG A 495 13.11 15.96 -14.34
CA ARG A 495 13.92 15.24 -15.35
C ARG A 495 14.20 13.83 -14.83
N THR A 496 13.31 12.90 -15.14
CA THR A 496 13.29 11.54 -14.58
C THR A 496 12.94 10.50 -15.64
N PHE A 497 13.08 9.22 -15.29
CA PHE A 497 12.74 8.11 -16.19
C PHE A 497 11.25 7.79 -16.15
N GLY A 498 10.70 7.26 -17.24
CA GLY A 498 9.36 6.69 -17.25
C GLY A 498 9.25 5.50 -16.28
N CYS A 499 8.10 5.36 -15.65
CA CYS A 499 7.85 4.37 -14.59
C CYS A 499 7.25 3.07 -15.14
N ALA A 500 7.41 1.97 -14.41
CA ALA A 500 6.57 0.78 -14.52
C ALA A 500 5.41 0.86 -13.50
N ARG A 501 4.38 0.03 -13.69
CA ARG A 501 3.25 -0.11 -12.74
C ARG A 501 3.65 -1.00 -11.55
N ILE A 502 4.68 -0.58 -10.84
CA ILE A 502 5.19 -1.20 -9.62
C ILE A 502 5.30 -0.08 -8.59
N ARG A 503 4.74 -0.30 -7.40
CA ARG A 503 4.73 0.69 -6.32
C ARG A 503 6.19 1.06 -5.96
N PRO A 504 6.53 2.35 -5.86
CA PRO A 504 7.84 2.75 -5.37
C PRO A 504 7.96 2.44 -3.87
N VAL A 505 9.18 2.32 -3.38
CA VAL A 505 9.47 2.18 -1.95
C VAL A 505 10.20 3.42 -1.45
N ASP A 506 9.84 3.86 -0.26
CA ASP A 506 10.57 4.90 0.46
C ASP A 506 11.81 4.29 1.12
N ALA A 507 12.97 4.87 0.83
CA ALA A 507 14.26 4.50 1.40
C ALA A 507 14.78 5.57 2.38
N GLY A 508 13.88 6.39 2.94
CA GLY A 508 14.12 7.44 3.92
C GLY A 508 14.53 8.77 3.30
N GLN A 509 15.67 8.82 2.60
CA GLN A 509 16.16 10.06 1.96
C GLN A 509 15.82 10.15 0.45
N SER A 510 15.33 9.06 -0.12
CA SER A 510 15.02 8.94 -1.55
C SER A 510 13.94 7.89 -1.77
N PHE A 511 13.28 7.94 -2.93
CA PHE A 511 12.37 6.89 -3.37
C PHE A 511 13.08 5.98 -4.37
N LEU A 512 12.90 4.68 -4.25
CA LEU A 512 13.37 3.70 -5.24
C LEU A 512 12.18 3.23 -6.08
N TYR A 513 12.28 3.37 -7.40
CA TYR A 513 11.19 3.01 -8.32
C TYR A 513 11.70 2.24 -9.55
N VAL A 514 10.83 1.41 -10.12
CA VAL A 514 11.16 0.63 -11.31
C VAL A 514 10.88 1.44 -12.58
N THR A 515 11.86 1.50 -13.48
CA THR A 515 11.68 2.15 -14.78
C THR A 515 10.75 1.36 -15.70
N ARG A 516 10.16 2.02 -16.70
CA ARG A 516 9.14 1.47 -17.62
C ARG A 516 9.46 0.09 -18.20
N SER A 517 10.74 -0.18 -18.49
CA SER A 517 11.17 -1.44 -19.08
C SER A 517 11.18 -2.63 -18.13
N ARG A 518 11.01 -2.40 -16.81
CA ARG A 518 11.30 -3.34 -15.72
C ARG A 518 12.75 -3.85 -15.70
N ARG A 519 13.67 -3.18 -16.39
CA ARG A 519 15.08 -3.61 -16.51
C ARG A 519 16.10 -2.75 -15.76
N ALA A 520 15.62 -1.72 -15.08
CA ALA A 520 16.43 -0.83 -14.25
C ALA A 520 15.59 -0.28 -13.11
N ILE A 521 16.24 -0.01 -11.99
CA ILE A 521 15.68 0.61 -10.79
C ILE A 521 16.34 1.98 -10.67
N ALA A 522 15.54 3.00 -10.43
CA ALA A 522 16.01 4.37 -10.31
C ALA A 522 15.79 4.88 -8.88
N GLU A 523 16.77 5.62 -8.38
CA GLU A 523 16.68 6.39 -7.15
C GLU A 523 16.18 7.79 -7.50
N LEU A 524 15.14 8.25 -6.81
CA LEU A 524 14.55 9.57 -6.92
C LEU A 524 14.94 10.39 -5.68
N THR A 525 15.76 11.41 -5.88
CA THR A 525 16.21 12.30 -4.81
C THR A 525 15.63 13.68 -5.02
N GLN A 526 15.21 14.32 -3.94
CA GLN A 526 14.81 15.73 -3.97
C GLN A 526 16.09 16.60 -3.99
N VAL A 527 16.26 17.38 -5.06
CA VAL A 527 17.46 18.24 -5.23
C VAL A 527 17.21 19.68 -4.81
N GLN A 528 15.96 20.12 -4.91
CA GLN A 528 15.43 21.40 -4.44
C GLN A 528 13.96 21.18 -4.10
N THR A 529 13.34 22.06 -3.33
CA THR A 529 11.91 21.98 -3.00
C THR A 529 11.05 21.74 -4.24
N SER A 530 10.25 20.68 -4.21
CA SER A 530 9.38 20.24 -5.32
C SER A 530 10.10 19.97 -6.66
N ARG A 531 11.42 19.74 -6.65
CA ARG A 531 12.22 19.31 -7.81
C ARG A 531 12.99 18.03 -7.48
N TYR A 532 12.81 17.05 -8.34
CA TYR A 532 13.41 15.74 -8.17
C TYR A 532 14.31 15.40 -9.35
N GLN A 533 15.33 14.60 -9.09
CA GLN A 533 16.21 14.00 -10.08
C GLN A 533 16.17 12.49 -9.92
N SER A 534 16.35 11.76 -11.02
CA SER A 534 16.50 10.30 -10.98
C SER A 534 17.84 9.83 -11.49
N GLU A 535 18.41 8.84 -10.81
CA GLU A 535 19.64 8.15 -11.19
C GLU A 535 19.43 6.64 -11.18
N ASP A 536 20.05 5.91 -12.11
CA ASP A 536 19.94 4.45 -12.17
C ASP A 536 20.89 3.81 -11.15
N ILE A 537 20.34 3.15 -10.13
CA ILE A 537 21.15 2.49 -9.08
C ILE A 537 21.88 1.25 -9.60
N GLY A 538 21.38 0.66 -10.70
CA GLY A 538 21.92 -0.53 -11.33
C GLY A 538 22.99 -0.23 -12.38
N GLN A 539 23.45 1.01 -12.54
CA GLN A 539 24.33 1.39 -13.66
C GLN A 539 25.59 0.53 -13.78
N ILE A 540 26.17 0.10 -12.65
CA ILE A 540 27.39 -0.73 -12.60
C ILE A 540 27.10 -2.23 -12.48
N SER A 541 25.83 -2.61 -12.30
CA SER A 541 25.36 -3.97 -12.02
C SER A 541 24.16 -4.32 -12.91
N GLU A 542 24.11 -3.76 -14.12
CA GLU A 542 22.87 -3.64 -14.88
C GLU A 542 22.32 -4.98 -15.36
N HIS A 543 23.14 -6.04 -15.35
CA HIS A 543 22.76 -7.40 -15.73
C HIS A 543 21.79 -8.06 -14.74
N ILE A 544 21.72 -7.58 -13.49
CA ILE A 544 20.81 -8.10 -12.45
C ILE A 544 19.38 -7.58 -12.67
N PRO A 545 19.09 -6.27 -12.63
CA PRO A 545 17.72 -5.78 -12.86
C PRO A 545 17.25 -6.04 -14.30
N LYS A 546 18.16 -6.21 -15.27
CA LYS A 546 17.80 -6.59 -16.66
C LYS A 546 17.06 -7.92 -16.78
N GLN A 547 17.09 -8.77 -15.76
CA GLN A 547 16.31 -10.02 -15.74
C GLN A 547 14.80 -9.76 -15.64
N GLY A 548 14.37 -8.55 -15.29
CA GLY A 548 12.96 -8.16 -15.20
C GLY A 548 12.49 -8.08 -13.75
N VAL A 549 12.42 -6.87 -13.20
CA VAL A 549 11.96 -6.62 -11.83
C VAL A 549 10.45 -6.85 -11.72
N VAL A 550 10.05 -7.60 -10.70
CA VAL A 550 8.64 -7.97 -10.44
C VAL A 550 8.00 -7.04 -9.42
N GLU A 551 8.68 -6.81 -8.29
CA GLU A 551 8.18 -6.07 -7.13
C GLU A 551 9.38 -5.49 -6.35
N LEU A 552 9.14 -4.51 -5.48
CA LEU A 552 10.14 -3.92 -4.59
C LEU A 552 9.69 -4.07 -3.13
N ALA A 553 10.62 -4.43 -2.26
CA ALA A 553 10.42 -4.45 -0.81
C ALA A 553 11.68 -3.89 -0.13
N TYR A 554 11.53 -2.89 0.72
CA TYR A 554 12.67 -2.23 1.37
C TYR A 554 12.71 -2.61 2.85
N GLN A 555 13.86 -3.11 3.28
CA GLN A 555 14.20 -3.41 4.66
C GLN A 555 15.03 -2.27 5.22
N THR A 556 14.71 -1.79 6.41
CA THR A 556 15.53 -0.80 7.13
C THR A 556 16.50 -1.47 8.08
N ASP A 557 16.03 -2.50 8.80
CA ASP A 557 16.77 -3.13 9.89
C ASP A 557 16.93 -4.64 9.67
N PRO A 558 18.11 -5.23 9.93
CA PRO A 558 19.28 -4.60 10.56
C PRO A 558 20.22 -3.92 9.56
N ASP A 559 20.10 -4.25 8.28
CA ASP A 559 20.86 -3.65 7.18
C ASP A 559 19.86 -3.02 6.18
N PRO A 560 20.09 -1.78 5.72
CA PRO A 560 19.21 -1.13 4.74
C PRO A 560 19.38 -1.80 3.36
N ILE A 561 18.43 -2.65 2.99
CA ILE A 561 18.48 -3.46 1.77
C ILE A 561 17.17 -3.35 0.98
N LEU A 562 17.30 -3.00 -0.29
CA LEU A 562 16.22 -3.17 -1.26
C LEU A 562 16.22 -4.62 -1.77
N TRP A 563 15.13 -5.33 -1.54
CA TRP A 563 14.84 -6.66 -2.06
C TRP A 563 13.91 -6.57 -3.28
N PHE A 564 14.23 -7.29 -4.35
CA PHE A 564 13.45 -7.23 -5.59
C PHE A 564 13.45 -8.58 -6.34
N PRO A 565 12.32 -9.31 -6.36
CA PRO A 565 12.19 -10.54 -7.15
C PRO A 565 12.32 -10.26 -8.66
N LEU A 566 12.89 -11.22 -9.39
CA LEU A 566 13.16 -11.12 -10.83
C LEU A 566 12.36 -12.15 -11.64
N ASP A 567 12.07 -11.88 -12.92
CA ASP A 567 11.31 -12.79 -13.80
C ASP A 567 12.03 -14.15 -14.00
N ASN A 568 13.35 -14.22 -13.78
CA ASN A 568 14.14 -15.45 -13.81
C ASN A 568 14.06 -16.27 -12.50
N GLY A 569 13.32 -15.79 -11.51
CA GLY A 569 13.11 -16.42 -10.20
C GLY A 569 14.17 -16.16 -9.14
N GLU A 570 15.27 -15.48 -9.48
CA GLU A 570 16.24 -15.01 -8.48
C GLU A 570 15.66 -13.86 -7.65
N LEU A 571 16.18 -13.65 -6.45
CA LEU A 571 15.92 -12.46 -5.66
C LEU A 571 17.13 -11.53 -5.75
N GLY A 572 16.95 -10.34 -6.30
CA GLY A 572 17.96 -9.29 -6.23
C GLY A 572 17.96 -8.61 -4.87
N GLY A 573 19.13 -8.19 -4.42
CA GLY A 573 19.31 -7.37 -3.23
C GLY A 573 20.24 -6.19 -3.53
N TYR A 574 20.00 -5.05 -2.90
CA TYR A 574 20.83 -3.86 -3.02
C TYR A 574 21.00 -3.19 -1.66
N THR A 575 22.20 -3.28 -1.10
CA THR A 575 22.57 -2.57 0.13
C THR A 575 22.62 -1.08 -0.18
N HIS A 576 21.74 -0.30 0.45
CA HIS A 576 21.50 1.09 0.14
C HIS A 576 21.84 2.00 1.32
N GLN A 577 23.05 2.57 1.31
CA GLN A 577 23.45 3.58 2.29
C GLN A 577 24.22 4.71 1.61
N PRO A 578 23.52 5.63 0.92
CA PRO A 578 24.14 6.64 0.09
C PRO A 578 25.03 7.61 0.88
N SER A 579 24.70 7.89 2.15
CA SER A 579 25.48 8.77 3.04
C SER A 579 26.88 8.24 3.37
N GLN A 580 27.10 6.93 3.26
CA GLN A 580 28.40 6.27 3.48
C GLN A 580 28.99 5.73 2.17
N GLU A 581 28.42 6.10 1.02
CA GLU A 581 28.77 5.59 -0.30
C GLU A 581 28.66 4.07 -0.48
N VAL A 582 27.92 3.37 0.39
CA VAL A 582 27.69 1.92 0.29
C VAL A 582 26.53 1.67 -0.67
N ARG A 583 26.84 1.07 -1.81
CA ARG A 583 25.90 0.82 -2.91
C ARG A 583 26.27 -0.49 -3.58
N GLY A 584 25.79 -1.61 -3.03
CA GLY A 584 26.20 -2.94 -3.44
C GLY A 584 25.04 -3.82 -3.87
N MET A 585 24.98 -4.14 -5.16
CA MET A 585 24.00 -5.11 -5.70
C MET A 585 24.52 -6.53 -5.53
N HIS A 586 23.62 -7.45 -5.24
CA HIS A 586 23.91 -8.86 -5.06
C HIS A 586 22.68 -9.69 -5.43
N ARG A 587 22.85 -11.00 -5.63
CA ARG A 587 21.77 -11.89 -6.10
C ARG A 587 21.65 -13.11 -5.22
N HIS A 588 20.43 -13.61 -5.09
CA HIS A 588 20.13 -14.73 -4.20
C HIS A 588 19.36 -15.81 -4.94
N ARG A 589 19.84 -17.04 -4.78
CA ARG A 589 19.25 -18.27 -5.31
C ARG A 589 18.85 -19.14 -4.13
N PHE A 590 17.57 -19.44 -4.05
CA PHE A 590 17.01 -20.24 -2.96
C PHE A 590 17.02 -21.72 -3.31
N GLY A 591 17.19 -22.55 -2.29
CA GLY A 591 17.23 -24.00 -2.39
C GLY A 591 15.94 -24.59 -2.99
N GLY A 592 16.12 -25.70 -3.71
CA GLY A 592 15.08 -26.37 -4.49
C GLY A 592 15.32 -26.24 -5.99
N THR A 593 14.46 -26.86 -6.79
CA THR A 593 14.56 -26.81 -8.26
C THR A 593 13.22 -26.40 -8.86
N PHE A 594 13.24 -25.74 -10.02
CA PHE A 594 12.01 -25.48 -10.76
C PHE A 594 12.29 -25.36 -12.26
N SER A 595 11.50 -26.04 -13.11
CA SER A 595 11.55 -25.87 -14.58
C SER A 595 12.97 -25.90 -15.21
N GLY A 596 13.87 -26.74 -14.70
CA GLY A 596 15.24 -26.87 -15.19
C GLY A 596 16.28 -25.93 -14.56
N SER A 597 15.88 -25.04 -13.64
CA SER A 597 16.82 -24.33 -12.76
C SER A 597 17.15 -25.15 -11.52
N ASP A 598 18.40 -25.03 -11.07
CA ASP A 598 18.91 -25.61 -9.82
C ASP A 598 18.57 -24.74 -8.59
N TRP A 599 17.61 -23.82 -8.73
CA TRP A 599 17.10 -22.94 -7.68
C TRP A 599 15.58 -22.81 -7.77
N ALA A 600 14.97 -22.41 -6.66
CA ALA A 600 13.56 -22.07 -6.56
C ALA A 600 13.25 -20.66 -7.08
N VAL A 601 11.99 -20.42 -7.45
CA VAL A 601 11.50 -19.14 -8.00
C VAL A 601 10.89 -18.30 -6.88
N VAL A 602 11.46 -17.13 -6.59
CA VAL A 602 10.83 -16.14 -5.71
C VAL A 602 9.81 -15.32 -6.52
N GLU A 603 8.53 -15.45 -6.18
CA GLU A 603 7.43 -14.82 -6.92
C GLU A 603 7.03 -13.44 -6.34
N SER A 604 7.20 -13.23 -5.03
CA SER A 604 6.90 -11.98 -4.31
C SER A 604 7.73 -11.91 -3.02
N ALA A 605 8.04 -10.69 -2.60
CA ALA A 605 8.74 -10.39 -1.36
C ALA A 605 8.04 -9.23 -0.65
N VAL A 606 7.89 -9.33 0.67
CA VAL A 606 7.24 -8.32 1.52
C VAL A 606 8.06 -8.10 2.77
N VAL A 607 8.21 -6.85 3.17
CA VAL A 607 8.83 -6.48 4.43
C VAL A 607 7.76 -6.03 5.42
N THR A 608 7.84 -6.53 6.65
CA THR A 608 7.03 -6.10 7.79
C THR A 608 7.93 -5.89 9.01
N PRO A 609 7.63 -4.93 9.90
CA PRO A 609 8.30 -4.87 11.21
C PRO A 609 8.16 -6.21 11.95
N GLY A 610 9.29 -6.79 12.37
CA GLY A 610 9.31 -8.02 13.15
C GLY A 610 9.27 -7.76 14.66
N GLN A 611 8.95 -8.81 15.43
CA GLN A 611 8.74 -8.67 16.88
C GLN A 611 10.00 -8.36 17.69
N ASN A 612 11.18 -8.60 17.10
CA ASN A 612 12.47 -8.48 17.78
C ASN A 612 13.18 -7.16 17.46
N GLY A 613 12.46 -6.19 16.86
CA GLY A 613 13.03 -4.91 16.42
C GLY A 613 13.82 -5.00 15.10
N VAL A 614 13.77 -6.15 14.43
CA VAL A 614 14.34 -6.39 13.10
C VAL A 614 13.20 -6.66 12.14
N ASP A 615 13.30 -6.20 10.90
CA ASP A 615 12.29 -6.44 9.88
C ASP A 615 12.22 -7.93 9.47
N ASP A 616 10.99 -8.44 9.33
CA ASP A 616 10.70 -9.74 8.77
C ASP A 616 10.53 -9.63 7.24
N ILE A 617 11.31 -10.43 6.50
CA ILE A 617 11.20 -10.51 5.03
C ILE A 617 10.41 -11.77 4.67
N TRP A 618 9.15 -11.60 4.30
CA TRP A 618 8.27 -12.66 3.82
C TRP A 618 8.50 -12.91 2.34
N LEU A 619 8.66 -14.17 1.97
CA LEU A 619 8.93 -14.63 0.61
C LEU A 619 7.87 -15.64 0.18
N PHE A 620 7.37 -15.49 -1.05
CA PHE A 620 6.51 -16.47 -1.70
C PHE A 620 7.34 -17.23 -2.71
N VAL A 621 7.70 -18.47 -2.37
CA VAL A 621 8.71 -19.24 -3.10
C VAL A 621 8.10 -20.48 -3.73
N LYS A 622 8.29 -20.60 -5.05
CA LYS A 622 7.81 -21.69 -5.88
C LYS A 622 8.93 -22.66 -6.22
N ARG A 623 8.71 -23.95 -6.01
CA ARG A 623 9.68 -25.01 -6.28
C ARG A 623 9.00 -26.35 -6.55
N ASN A 624 9.75 -27.33 -7.04
CA ASN A 624 9.32 -28.72 -7.07
C ASN A 624 9.71 -29.42 -5.77
N ILE A 625 8.76 -30.12 -5.16
CA ILE A 625 8.96 -30.97 -3.99
C ILE A 625 8.40 -32.35 -4.32
N GLY A 626 9.23 -33.38 -4.25
CA GLY A 626 8.79 -34.76 -4.57
C GLY A 626 8.20 -34.88 -5.98
N GLY A 627 8.65 -34.07 -6.93
CA GLY A 627 8.16 -34.02 -8.31
C GLY A 627 6.90 -33.18 -8.54
N VAL A 628 6.34 -32.52 -7.52
CA VAL A 628 5.14 -31.68 -7.62
C VAL A 628 5.48 -30.21 -7.39
N THR A 629 4.91 -29.31 -8.19
CA THR A 629 5.06 -27.86 -7.96
C THR A 629 4.34 -27.43 -6.69
N LYS A 630 5.09 -26.77 -5.82
CA LYS A 630 4.68 -26.26 -4.51
C LYS A 630 5.04 -24.79 -4.38
N ARG A 631 4.20 -24.04 -3.67
CA ARG A 631 4.41 -22.63 -3.33
C ARG A 631 4.33 -22.48 -1.83
N TYR A 632 5.42 -22.03 -1.24
CA TYR A 632 5.55 -21.89 0.21
C TYR A 632 5.74 -20.43 0.57
N ILE A 633 5.15 -20.08 1.71
CA ILE A 633 5.38 -18.83 2.41
C ILE A 633 6.53 -19.10 3.37
N GLU A 634 7.55 -18.29 3.27
CA GLU A 634 8.77 -18.39 4.05
C GLU A 634 9.14 -17.03 4.58
N VAL A 635 9.89 -16.98 5.66
CA VAL A 635 10.46 -15.73 6.15
C VAL A 635 11.96 -15.90 6.28
N MET A 636 12.70 -14.94 5.75
CA MET A 636 14.15 -14.92 5.84
C MET A 636 14.57 -14.60 7.27
N GLN A 637 15.48 -15.41 7.79
CA GLN A 637 16.04 -15.19 9.12
C GLN A 637 16.93 -13.94 9.12
N PRO A 638 16.95 -13.21 10.25
CA PRO A 638 17.91 -12.14 10.42
C PRO A 638 19.33 -12.70 10.28
N PRO A 639 20.30 -11.85 9.90
CA PRO A 639 21.69 -12.26 9.86
C PRO A 639 22.16 -12.81 11.21
N PHE A 640 22.99 -13.85 11.16
CA PHE A 640 23.58 -14.42 12.37
C PHE A 640 24.68 -13.51 12.90
N GLU A 641 24.56 -13.06 14.15
CA GLU A 641 25.55 -12.26 14.87
C GLU A 641 25.57 -12.64 16.35
N TYR A 642 26.76 -12.90 16.89
CA TYR A 642 27.04 -13.10 18.33
C TYR A 642 26.16 -14.14 19.05
N GLY A 643 25.59 -15.09 18.30
CA GLY A 643 24.73 -16.15 18.81
C GLY A 643 25.45 -17.48 19.01
N GLU A 644 24.72 -18.46 19.53
CA GLU A 644 25.19 -19.84 19.59
C GLU A 644 25.03 -20.51 18.22
N LEU A 645 26.07 -21.21 17.76
CA LEU A 645 26.08 -21.85 16.42
C LEU A 645 24.86 -22.75 16.20
N GLU A 646 24.38 -23.44 17.23
CA GLU A 646 23.25 -24.37 17.15
C GLU A 646 21.92 -23.68 16.80
N ASP A 647 21.82 -22.37 17.03
CA ASP A 647 20.65 -21.55 16.70
C ASP A 647 20.72 -20.99 15.27
N ALA A 648 21.82 -21.18 14.54
CA ALA A 648 22.00 -20.67 13.19
C ALA A 648 21.15 -21.45 12.16
N LEU A 649 19.97 -20.92 11.82
CA LEU A 649 19.17 -21.44 10.70
C LEU A 649 19.70 -20.91 9.36
N GLN A 650 20.68 -21.63 8.80
CA GLN A 650 21.37 -21.30 7.54
C GLN A 650 21.01 -22.30 6.43
N VAL A 651 19.72 -22.59 6.31
CA VAL A 651 19.11 -23.45 5.29
C VAL A 651 17.82 -22.80 4.80
N ASP A 652 17.39 -23.13 3.58
CA ASP A 652 16.15 -22.61 3.02
C ASP A 652 14.97 -23.54 3.27
N CYS A 653 13.77 -22.97 3.37
CA CYS A 653 12.54 -23.71 3.64
C CYS A 653 12.65 -24.60 4.90
N GLY A 654 13.42 -24.13 5.87
CA GLY A 654 13.85 -24.92 7.00
C GLY A 654 12.87 -24.93 8.17
N LEU A 655 13.03 -25.91 9.05
CA LEU A 655 12.40 -25.96 10.37
C LEU A 655 13.43 -26.28 11.44
N THR A 656 13.13 -25.80 12.66
CA THR A 656 13.95 -26.02 13.85
C THR A 656 13.28 -27.04 14.77
N TYR A 657 14.04 -28.01 15.25
CA TYR A 657 13.67 -28.83 16.41
C TYR A 657 14.48 -28.37 17.63
N SER A 658 13.82 -28.25 18.78
CA SER A 658 14.47 -27.99 20.06
C SER A 658 13.75 -28.80 21.15
N GLY A 659 14.47 -29.66 21.85
CA GLY A 659 13.90 -30.54 22.85
C GLY A 659 14.89 -31.56 23.40
N ALA A 660 14.37 -32.69 23.87
CA ALA A 660 15.21 -33.80 24.32
C ALA A 660 16.07 -34.35 23.16
N PRO A 661 17.29 -34.85 23.40
CA PRO A 661 18.09 -35.46 22.35
C PRO A 661 17.36 -36.63 21.68
N VAL A 662 17.13 -36.52 20.37
CA VAL A 662 16.48 -37.57 19.56
C VAL A 662 17.32 -37.96 18.36
N ASN A 663 17.18 -39.19 17.88
CA ASN A 663 17.80 -39.67 16.65
C ASN A 663 16.92 -39.41 15.41
N VAL A 664 15.61 -39.20 15.61
CA VAL A 664 14.62 -38.98 14.55
C VAL A 664 13.81 -37.73 14.87
N VAL A 665 13.63 -36.87 13.87
CA VAL A 665 12.69 -35.74 13.90
C VAL A 665 11.60 -35.93 12.86
N SER A 666 10.38 -35.52 13.19
CA SER A 666 9.20 -35.56 12.33
C SER A 666 8.66 -34.15 12.06
N GLY A 667 7.73 -34.01 11.11
CA GLY A 667 7.10 -32.72 10.76
C GLY A 667 7.68 -32.06 9.51
N LEU A 668 8.55 -32.76 8.79
CA LEU A 668 9.21 -32.29 7.56
C LEU A 668 8.42 -32.66 6.29
N GLY A 669 7.08 -32.71 6.39
CA GLY A 669 6.22 -33.13 5.29
C GLY A 669 6.35 -32.25 4.05
N HIS A 670 6.64 -30.96 4.25
CA HIS A 670 6.86 -29.97 3.19
C HIS A 670 8.14 -30.17 2.37
N LEU A 671 9.06 -31.03 2.85
CA LEU A 671 10.32 -31.38 2.16
C LEU A 671 10.40 -32.88 1.82
N ASN A 672 9.28 -33.61 1.86
CA ASN A 672 9.29 -35.05 1.65
C ASN A 672 9.85 -35.43 0.27
N GLY A 673 10.86 -36.32 0.25
CA GLY A 673 11.58 -36.73 -0.95
C GLY A 673 12.78 -35.86 -1.32
N GLU A 674 12.95 -34.70 -0.67
CA GLU A 674 14.07 -33.80 -0.94
C GLU A 674 15.33 -34.19 -0.16
N LYS A 675 16.48 -33.73 -0.69
CA LYS A 675 17.75 -33.77 0.03
C LYS A 675 17.92 -32.48 0.83
N VAL A 676 18.23 -32.64 2.10
CA VAL A 676 18.37 -31.55 3.08
C VAL A 676 19.74 -31.59 3.74
N ASP A 677 20.20 -30.42 4.15
CA ASP A 677 21.34 -30.27 5.03
C ASP A 677 20.83 -30.00 6.46
N VAL A 678 21.61 -30.45 7.44
CA VAL A 678 21.24 -30.44 8.86
C VAL A 678 22.40 -29.89 9.69
N LEU A 679 22.08 -28.97 10.60
CA LEU A 679 22.93 -28.60 11.73
C LEU A 679 22.32 -29.20 13.00
N ALA A 680 22.92 -30.27 13.52
CA ALA A 680 22.43 -31.02 14.67
C ALA A 680 23.41 -30.86 15.85
N ASP A 681 23.02 -30.12 16.89
CA ASP A 681 23.91 -29.70 18.01
C ASP A 681 25.29 -29.24 17.48
N GLY A 682 25.30 -28.33 16.50
CA GLY A 682 26.52 -27.79 15.90
C GLY A 682 27.29 -28.73 14.96
N LYS A 683 26.80 -29.96 14.73
CA LYS A 683 27.37 -30.90 13.76
C LYS A 683 26.68 -30.77 12.40
N VAL A 684 27.48 -30.54 11.37
CA VAL A 684 27.00 -30.44 9.98
C VAL A 684 26.84 -31.83 9.37
N LEU A 685 25.67 -32.10 8.81
CA LEU A 685 25.34 -33.31 8.06
C LEU A 685 24.67 -32.89 6.75
N ARG A 686 25.17 -33.38 5.62
CA ARG A 686 24.75 -32.90 4.30
C ARG A 686 24.08 -33.99 3.47
N GLY A 687 23.10 -33.60 2.66
CA GLY A 687 22.45 -34.46 1.68
C GLY A 687 21.66 -35.63 2.26
N LEU A 688 21.09 -35.47 3.46
CA LEU A 688 20.18 -36.46 4.03
C LEU A 688 18.81 -36.38 3.33
N THR A 689 18.14 -37.52 3.13
CA THR A 689 16.83 -37.53 2.43
C THR A 689 15.69 -37.58 3.43
N VAL A 690 14.72 -36.67 3.28
CA VAL A 690 13.49 -36.70 4.06
C VAL A 690 12.58 -37.79 3.53
N ALA A 691 12.18 -38.73 4.40
CA ALA A 691 11.33 -39.85 4.04
C ALA A 691 10.09 -39.91 4.95
N SER A 692 8.91 -39.92 4.35
CA SER A 692 7.62 -39.87 5.05
C SER A 692 7.51 -38.72 6.06
N GLY A 693 8.07 -37.56 5.71
CA GLY A 693 8.11 -36.37 6.59
C GLY A 693 9.00 -36.51 7.83
N GLN A 694 9.92 -37.47 7.84
CA GLN A 694 10.88 -37.70 8.91
C GLN A 694 12.32 -37.68 8.40
N LEU A 695 13.24 -37.39 9.33
CA LEU A 695 14.68 -37.45 9.09
C LEU A 695 15.37 -38.15 10.27
N THR A 696 16.34 -39.01 9.97
CA THR A 696 17.08 -39.82 10.95
C THR A 696 18.57 -39.47 10.89
N LEU A 697 19.21 -39.21 12.04
CA LEU A 697 20.66 -39.03 12.07
C LEU A 697 21.37 -40.36 11.80
N PRO A 698 22.45 -40.36 11.01
CA PRO A 698 23.24 -41.56 10.78
C PRO A 698 23.94 -42.05 12.04
N ALA A 699 24.30 -43.34 12.05
CA ALA A 699 25.08 -43.99 13.11
C ALA A 699 24.46 -43.90 14.53
N GLY A 700 23.14 -43.74 14.64
CA GLY A 700 22.45 -43.69 15.94
C GLY A 700 22.72 -42.42 16.75
N ALA A 701 23.29 -41.38 16.13
CA ALA A 701 23.53 -40.10 16.80
C ALA A 701 22.21 -39.46 17.27
N THR A 702 22.24 -38.73 18.36
CA THR A 702 21.09 -37.95 18.86
C THR A 702 21.48 -36.48 18.97
N ALA A 703 20.54 -35.58 18.75
CA ALA A 703 20.73 -34.15 18.98
C ALA A 703 19.50 -33.50 19.61
N ALA A 704 19.73 -32.52 20.49
CA ALA A 704 18.69 -31.74 21.18
C ALA A 704 18.18 -30.57 20.35
N LYS A 705 19.03 -30.02 19.47
CA LYS A 705 18.74 -28.91 18.57
C LYS A 705 19.05 -29.33 17.13
N TRP A 706 18.09 -29.12 16.24
CA TRP A 706 18.28 -29.37 14.81
C TRP A 706 17.82 -28.17 14.01
N GLN A 707 18.61 -27.79 13.02
CA GLN A 707 18.21 -26.91 11.92
C GLN A 707 18.19 -27.74 10.66
N VAL A 708 17.03 -27.91 10.02
CA VAL A 708 16.86 -28.82 8.86
C VAL A 708 16.23 -28.06 7.71
N GLY A 709 16.80 -28.11 6.52
CA GLY A 709 16.23 -27.47 5.34
C GLY A 709 17.01 -27.72 4.05
N LEU A 710 16.54 -27.10 2.97
CA LEU A 710 17.18 -27.16 1.66
C LEU A 710 18.53 -26.43 1.70
N PRO A 711 19.59 -27.01 1.13
CA PRO A 711 20.89 -26.37 1.11
C PRO A 711 20.92 -25.19 0.13
N PHE A 712 21.68 -24.17 0.48
CA PHE A 712 22.15 -23.15 -0.46
C PHE A 712 23.67 -22.98 -0.30
N GLN A 713 24.31 -22.40 -1.32
CA GLN A 713 25.72 -22.03 -1.27
C GLN A 713 25.86 -20.52 -1.40
N ALA A 714 26.79 -19.93 -0.65
CA ALA A 714 27.22 -18.54 -0.85
C ALA A 714 28.51 -18.52 -1.67
N GLN A 715 28.60 -17.67 -2.69
CA GLN A 715 29.77 -17.57 -3.56
C GLN A 715 30.13 -16.12 -3.90
N ALA A 716 31.41 -15.78 -3.74
CA ALA A 716 31.99 -14.52 -4.16
C ALA A 716 33.17 -14.77 -5.12
N ASP A 717 33.17 -14.13 -6.30
CA ASP A 717 34.29 -14.18 -7.23
C ASP A 717 34.94 -12.80 -7.31
N THR A 718 36.25 -12.73 -7.13
CA THR A 718 36.98 -11.47 -7.20
C THR A 718 37.23 -11.04 -8.63
N LEU A 719 37.37 -9.73 -8.80
CA LEU A 719 37.88 -9.14 -10.03
C LEU A 719 39.41 -9.29 -10.11
N GLU A 720 39.99 -8.93 -11.26
CA GLU A 720 41.45 -8.90 -11.40
C GLU A 720 42.01 -7.66 -10.69
N LEU A 721 42.59 -7.85 -9.51
CA LEU A 721 43.13 -6.72 -8.75
C LEU A 721 44.35 -6.09 -9.46
N ASP A 722 44.34 -4.76 -9.58
CA ASP A 722 45.49 -3.97 -10.01
C ASP A 722 46.28 -3.45 -8.82
N VAL A 723 47.50 -3.95 -8.68
CA VAL A 723 48.30 -3.79 -7.47
C VAL A 723 49.52 -2.89 -7.69
N GLY A 724 49.66 -2.29 -8.90
CA GLY A 724 50.72 -1.36 -9.24
C GLY A 724 52.12 -1.98 -9.17
N GLY A 725 52.71 -2.29 -10.33
CA GLY A 725 54.11 -2.69 -10.44
C GLY A 725 55.04 -1.48 -10.48
N ARG A 726 56.35 -1.73 -10.32
CA ARG A 726 57.40 -0.70 -10.50
C ARG A 726 57.35 -0.02 -11.88
N ASP A 727 56.79 -0.72 -12.87
CA ASP A 727 56.64 -0.27 -14.27
C ASP A 727 55.18 0.05 -14.67
N GLY A 728 54.27 0.29 -13.72
CA GLY A 728 52.87 0.66 -13.99
C GLY A 728 51.83 -0.44 -13.70
N SER A 729 50.66 -0.39 -14.34
CA SER A 729 49.54 -1.33 -14.09
C SER A 729 49.95 -2.78 -14.37
N LEU A 730 49.50 -3.69 -13.52
CA LEU A 730 49.73 -5.13 -13.68
C LEU A 730 48.54 -5.85 -14.34
N VAL A 731 47.49 -5.12 -14.70
CA VAL A 731 46.28 -5.69 -15.33
C VAL A 731 46.63 -6.27 -16.70
N GLY A 732 46.18 -7.50 -16.96
CA GLY A 732 46.47 -8.23 -18.20
C GLY A 732 47.86 -8.87 -18.26
N ARG A 733 48.73 -8.65 -17.26
CA ARG A 733 49.95 -9.44 -17.10
C ARG A 733 49.62 -10.80 -16.47
N ARG A 734 50.47 -11.79 -16.72
CA ARG A 734 50.35 -13.10 -16.06
C ARG A 734 50.65 -12.93 -14.57
N LYS A 735 49.68 -13.36 -13.76
CA LYS A 735 49.73 -13.36 -12.29
C LYS A 735 49.39 -14.75 -11.81
N LYS A 736 50.12 -15.21 -10.81
CA LYS A 736 49.84 -16.43 -10.08
C LYS A 736 49.46 -16.07 -8.65
N VAL A 737 48.34 -16.58 -8.16
CA VAL A 737 47.93 -16.51 -6.75
C VAL A 737 48.65 -17.60 -5.97
N ALA A 738 49.61 -17.24 -5.13
CA ALA A 738 50.32 -18.21 -4.29
C ALA A 738 49.49 -18.63 -3.07
N LYS A 739 48.80 -17.69 -2.45
CA LYS A 739 47.93 -17.90 -1.29
C LYS A 739 46.90 -16.78 -1.17
N ALA A 740 45.86 -17.01 -0.40
CA ALA A 740 44.93 -15.98 0.05
C ALA A 740 44.95 -15.86 1.58
N ILE A 741 44.83 -14.65 2.08
CA ILE A 741 44.62 -14.36 3.50
C ILE A 741 43.19 -13.85 3.64
N LEU A 742 42.38 -14.53 4.44
CA LEU A 742 40.99 -14.18 4.72
C LEU A 742 40.87 -13.67 6.15
N SER A 743 40.33 -12.46 6.32
CA SER A 743 39.90 -11.96 7.63
C SER A 743 38.45 -12.37 7.84
N LEU A 744 38.21 -13.25 8.80
CA LEU A 744 36.91 -13.84 9.10
C LEU A 744 36.35 -13.28 10.40
N LEU A 745 35.02 -13.29 10.49
CA LEU A 745 34.25 -13.01 11.70
C LEU A 745 33.21 -14.12 11.85
N GLU A 746 33.17 -14.77 13.01
CA GLU A 746 32.15 -15.77 13.37
C GLU A 746 31.81 -16.75 12.23
N THR A 747 32.85 -17.30 11.60
CA THR A 747 32.70 -18.12 10.38
C THR A 747 33.03 -19.57 10.66
N ASP A 748 32.20 -20.49 10.17
CA ASP A 748 32.55 -21.91 10.08
C ASP A 748 33.54 -22.14 8.93
N THR A 749 34.81 -22.38 9.28
CA THR A 749 35.85 -22.58 8.27
C THR A 749 35.81 -23.96 7.61
N THR A 750 35.07 -24.92 8.18
CA THR A 750 34.95 -26.26 7.60
C THR A 750 34.08 -26.26 6.33
N GLY A 751 33.21 -25.26 6.19
CA GLY A 751 32.38 -25.04 4.99
C GLY A 751 32.96 -24.05 4.01
N LEU A 752 34.07 -23.37 4.34
CA LEU A 752 34.67 -22.33 3.53
C LEU A 752 35.75 -22.92 2.61
N GLU A 753 35.67 -22.58 1.33
CA GLU A 753 36.58 -23.08 0.30
C GLU A 753 37.01 -21.96 -0.65
N VAL A 754 38.26 -22.05 -1.14
CA VAL A 754 38.88 -21.06 -2.02
C VAL A 754 39.46 -21.74 -3.25
N GLN A 755 39.39 -21.08 -4.40
CA GLN A 755 39.85 -21.62 -5.67
C GLN A 755 40.42 -20.51 -6.57
N SER A 756 41.48 -20.79 -7.33
CA SER A 756 41.87 -19.95 -8.48
C SER A 756 40.83 -20.07 -9.60
N LEU A 757 40.48 -18.97 -10.26
CA LEU A 757 39.43 -18.93 -11.29
C LEU A 757 39.58 -20.00 -12.39
N LEU A 758 40.81 -20.35 -12.78
CA LEU A 758 41.11 -21.21 -13.92
C LEU A 758 41.45 -22.67 -13.57
N ARG A 759 41.77 -23.01 -12.31
CA ARG A 759 41.95 -24.40 -11.87
C ARG A 759 40.69 -24.93 -11.18
N GLY A 760 40.40 -26.22 -11.39
CA GLY A 760 39.15 -26.85 -10.98
C GLY A 760 39.10 -27.38 -9.54
N ARG A 761 40.17 -27.28 -8.74
CA ARG A 761 40.17 -27.78 -7.36
C ARG A 761 39.80 -26.70 -6.36
N TRP A 762 38.89 -27.01 -5.45
CA TRP A 762 38.55 -26.17 -4.30
C TRP A 762 39.46 -26.56 -3.13
N GLU A 763 40.19 -25.59 -2.59
CA GLU A 763 41.03 -25.76 -1.41
C GLU A 763 40.21 -25.38 -0.17
N ALA A 764 40.07 -26.32 0.77
CA ALA A 764 39.37 -26.06 2.02
C ALA A 764 40.18 -25.11 2.91
N VAL A 765 39.50 -24.16 3.56
CA VAL A 765 40.12 -23.23 4.53
C VAL A 765 40.39 -23.97 5.84
N ARG A 766 41.54 -24.65 5.90
CA ARG A 766 41.93 -25.45 7.08
C ARG A 766 42.77 -24.62 8.03
N MET A 767 42.38 -24.59 9.30
CA MET A 767 43.24 -24.13 10.39
C MET A 767 43.77 -25.31 11.20
N PRO A 768 45.03 -25.26 11.66
CA PRO A 768 45.51 -26.21 12.65
C PRO A 768 44.74 -25.98 13.96
N SER A 769 43.92 -26.97 14.37
CA SER A 769 43.27 -27.14 15.69
C SER A 769 41.81 -26.72 15.95
N ILE A 770 40.91 -26.57 14.97
CA ILE A 770 39.51 -26.12 15.27
C ILE A 770 38.38 -27.16 15.19
N VAL A 771 38.60 -28.34 14.61
CA VAL A 771 37.57 -29.41 14.74
C VAL A 771 37.64 -29.90 16.17
N ALA A 772 36.61 -29.62 16.95
CA ALA A 772 36.48 -30.18 18.29
C ALA A 772 36.60 -31.72 18.17
N PRO A 773 37.21 -32.42 19.14
CA PRO A 773 37.41 -33.88 19.06
C PRO A 773 36.11 -34.68 18.79
N ASP A 774 34.96 -34.07 19.03
CA ASP A 774 33.61 -34.60 18.81
C ASP A 774 33.02 -34.36 17.40
N GLY A 775 33.73 -33.62 16.53
CA GLY A 775 33.32 -33.34 15.15
C GLY A 775 32.32 -32.20 14.98
N ARG A 776 32.16 -31.33 15.98
CA ARG A 776 31.32 -30.11 15.88
C ARG A 776 32.02 -29.01 15.07
N ALA A 777 31.24 -28.25 14.32
CA ALA A 777 31.72 -27.01 13.72
C ALA A 777 31.96 -25.96 14.81
N LYS A 778 32.95 -25.08 14.60
CA LYS A 778 33.28 -24.01 15.54
C LYS A 778 33.51 -22.72 14.76
N LEU A 779 32.90 -21.64 15.24
CA LEU A 779 33.03 -20.32 14.65
C LEU A 779 34.42 -19.75 14.93
N TYR A 780 35.02 -19.16 13.91
CA TYR A 780 36.33 -18.52 13.99
C TYR A 780 36.26 -17.03 13.66
N THR A 781 37.03 -16.25 14.42
CA THR A 781 37.27 -14.83 14.19
C THR A 781 38.77 -14.57 14.17
N GLY A 782 39.27 -14.03 13.06
CA GLY A 782 40.70 -13.77 12.87
C GLY A 782 41.13 -13.94 11.42
N ASN A 783 42.44 -13.98 11.19
CA ASN A 783 42.99 -14.16 9.86
C ASN A 783 43.32 -15.63 9.61
N VAL A 784 43.11 -16.11 8.39
CA VAL A 784 43.48 -17.46 7.94
C VAL A 784 44.25 -17.36 6.64
N GLU A 785 45.38 -18.06 6.55
CA GLU A 785 46.12 -18.21 5.31
C GLU A 785 45.77 -19.53 4.63
N VAL A 786 45.47 -19.46 3.34
CA VAL A 786 45.08 -20.61 2.52
C VAL A 786 45.99 -20.65 1.30
N PRO A 787 46.88 -21.65 1.18
CA PRO A 787 47.63 -21.86 -0.05
C PRO A 787 46.67 -22.13 -1.21
N ILE A 788 46.89 -21.49 -2.35
CA ILE A 788 46.07 -21.69 -3.54
C ILE A 788 46.96 -22.32 -4.61
N ASP A 789 46.48 -23.42 -5.17
CA ASP A 789 47.09 -24.01 -6.35
C ASP A 789 46.67 -23.21 -7.60
N ASP A 790 47.59 -22.36 -8.08
CA ASP A 790 47.39 -21.51 -9.24
C ASP A 790 48.53 -21.62 -10.27
N SER A 791 48.24 -21.22 -11.50
CA SER A 791 49.18 -21.12 -12.61
C SER A 791 49.28 -19.69 -13.12
N TRP A 792 50.28 -19.40 -13.94
CA TRP A 792 50.48 -18.09 -14.58
C TRP A 792 49.32 -17.65 -15.49
N GLU A 793 48.41 -18.56 -15.84
CA GLU A 793 47.21 -18.27 -16.62
C GLU A 793 46.09 -17.68 -15.76
N GLY A 794 46.12 -17.85 -14.43
CA GLY A 794 45.08 -17.52 -13.43
C GLY A 794 44.60 -16.06 -13.39
N GLN A 795 45.34 -15.14 -14.00
CA GLN A 795 45.10 -13.68 -13.99
C GLN A 795 44.88 -13.07 -12.59
N GLY A 796 45.30 -13.76 -11.52
CA GLY A 796 45.18 -13.26 -10.16
C GLY A 796 43.74 -13.19 -9.61
N ARG A 797 42.81 -13.99 -10.13
CA ARG A 797 41.39 -14.01 -9.68
C ARG A 797 41.09 -15.20 -8.80
N VAL A 798 40.29 -14.99 -7.77
CA VAL A 798 39.95 -16.01 -6.77
C VAL A 798 38.44 -16.14 -6.63
N ARG A 799 37.98 -17.38 -6.47
CA ARG A 799 36.62 -17.73 -6.09
C ARG A 799 36.61 -18.17 -4.63
N ILE A 800 35.60 -17.72 -3.90
CA ILE A 800 35.37 -18.09 -2.51
C ILE A 800 33.95 -18.62 -2.43
N ARG A 801 33.75 -19.75 -1.76
CA ARG A 801 32.40 -20.26 -1.48
C ARG A 801 32.26 -20.81 -0.09
N HIS A 802 31.05 -20.72 0.44
CA HIS A 802 30.63 -21.37 1.67
C HIS A 802 29.51 -22.37 1.37
N VAL A 803 29.68 -23.63 1.77
CA VAL A 803 28.80 -24.75 1.37
C VAL A 803 28.10 -25.45 2.53
N ASN A 804 28.42 -25.09 3.78
CA ASN A 804 27.78 -25.65 4.95
C ASN A 804 26.54 -24.82 5.35
N PRO A 805 25.56 -25.43 6.04
CA PRO A 805 24.43 -24.74 6.65
C PRO A 805 24.85 -24.02 7.93
N THR A 806 25.85 -23.14 7.84
CA THR A 806 26.47 -22.44 8.97
C THR A 806 26.83 -20.99 8.60
N PRO A 807 27.02 -20.10 9.58
CA PRO A 807 27.35 -18.70 9.34
C PRO A 807 28.72 -18.51 8.66
N CYS A 808 28.80 -17.50 7.79
CA CYS A 808 30.04 -17.09 7.13
C CYS A 808 30.07 -15.57 6.89
N THR A 809 31.06 -14.90 7.48
CA THR A 809 31.31 -13.46 7.32
C THR A 809 32.79 -13.21 7.02
N ILE A 810 33.06 -12.64 5.85
CA ILE A 810 34.39 -12.28 5.37
C ILE A 810 34.53 -10.76 5.47
N ARG A 811 35.43 -10.29 6.33
CA ARG A 811 35.69 -8.86 6.54
C ARG A 811 36.64 -8.29 5.49
N ALA A 812 37.66 -9.05 5.13
CA ALA A 812 38.67 -8.64 4.16
C ALA A 812 39.32 -9.85 3.47
N PHE A 813 39.84 -9.61 2.27
CA PHE A 813 40.53 -10.59 1.44
C PHE A 813 41.85 -10.01 0.93
N THR A 814 42.94 -10.74 1.11
CA THR A 814 44.28 -10.35 0.66
C THR A 814 44.90 -11.50 -0.14
N PRO A 815 44.82 -11.48 -1.48
CA PRO A 815 45.56 -12.44 -2.29
C PRO A 815 47.04 -12.08 -2.29
N VAL A 816 47.89 -13.10 -2.33
CA VAL A 816 49.33 -12.97 -2.45
C VAL A 816 49.72 -13.39 -3.86
N PHE A 817 50.15 -12.41 -4.66
CA PHE A 817 50.49 -12.63 -6.05
C PHE A 817 52.00 -12.77 -6.27
N GLU A 818 52.36 -13.68 -7.16
CA GLU A 818 53.61 -13.65 -7.91
C GLU A 818 53.29 -13.08 -9.30
N ALA A 819 53.92 -11.95 -9.67
CA ALA A 819 53.76 -11.32 -10.98
C ALA A 819 55.03 -11.50 -11.83
N GLU A 820 54.87 -11.64 -13.15
CA GLU A 820 56.00 -11.54 -14.08
C GLU A 820 56.65 -10.15 -13.96
N PRO A 821 58.00 -10.05 -13.95
CA PRO A 821 58.72 -8.78 -13.87
C PRO A 821 58.21 -7.70 -14.82
#